data_AF-A0AAP5N4K6-F1
#
_entry.id   AF-A0AAP5N4K6-F1
#
_cell.length_a   1.000
_cell.length_b   1.000
_cell.length_c   1.000
_cell.angle_alpha   90.00
_cell.angle_beta   90.00
_cell.angle_gamma   90.00
#
_symmetry.space_group_name_H-M   'P 1'
#
loop_
_entity.id
_entity.type
_entity.pdbx_description
1 polymer ?
#
loop_
_entity_poly.entity_id
_entity_poly.type
_entity_poly.pdbx_seq_one_letter_code
_entity_poly.pdbx_strand_id
1 'polypeptide(L)'
;MERWIEEQMDKAGIPGLSVVISGKDSTLYQKGFGYAGLNNKRPVTGRTLFELGSTSKAFTGLAVLQLQDQGIIRLSDPVSAYLPWFKMHFKGEHQGEKIDGDVDITLEQLLHHTSGIPFETIKDIPQGDGDDSLQRTVKNLVNRELDFYPGEQFQYATINYDVLGLVIEEVTGSSFETYVRTHVLDTLGLKETFLFRQETAGRDMADGYKHGFMQSLTYNAPMYRGDTPAGYFITNANDMSKWLQIQLGSGDGGINRLIGQSHSPDRTVPPAEDGSSYAAGWSVYQLGSGMLSHSGSNPNYSSQLVLLPGEEIGIAVLANLNSDYTEVIGNGIAAILQGKAPEPLESDMFQDMDRLATAIFIVSVILGLTFAFLLGMALMDFAKRQRTLSSFTRKHIAHVIVTIALLSFIAYCLTCIPEVLFMGLSWDFMQVWAPFSLLPAVFSVAGAVFLFAFYMFIVYVFPKKKEKALIPLFILSFISGFGNAIVIFSVVEALKKVDQVNLGLLLYYGLGILFYVAGQKLIRNKMIELTHNLVYEKRSKLIQNLLHTPFYKFEKIDRGEIYAVLKGDTELVSHLPSIAVSAMTNLVTVLFCLVYLSIVNFGGLLVSVSILVLASVIYFLMARSADTLWEQSRDIQNHFFSYINDLVQGFKELSLSRRRRYDFSSDLDNSNLNFRAKNIKAGYKFTNAFVVGELLFVLVIGGIAFVFPVLFTNIQSVTLSTFVFVFLYMTGPINALLDVIPELVQIRISWNRLNQLIQNTSQHKVDQISHPRQTIVEYSKKFTLENVEYEYDNGEESFRIGPISYEFRIGEITFITGGNGSGKTTFAKLLTGLYKAKNGTILLDGQELDHSEIGEYFSNVFSDFYLFKRIYGIETAGKEEQINTYLELLQMQEKVDIVDGKFSTIDLSTGQRKRLALLISYLEDKPFCLFDEWAADQDPEFRKFFYEDLLSELKRRGKCVIAITHDDRYFYLADKIIKMNAGEVEYIEGLTEISS
;
A
#
# COMPACT_ATOMS: atom_id res chain seq x y z
N MET A 1 -0.57 21.87 43.69
CA MET A 1 -1.99 21.90 43.30
C MET A 1 -2.22 22.88 42.14
N GLU A 2 -2.18 24.20 42.35
CA GLU A 2 -2.52 25.19 41.28
C GLU A 2 -1.77 24.98 39.96
N ARG A 3 -0.44 24.87 40.01
CA ARG A 3 0.39 24.59 38.83
C ARG A 3 -0.05 23.31 38.09
N TRP A 4 -0.42 22.27 38.83
CA TRP A 4 -0.86 21.00 38.24
C TRP A 4 -2.24 21.13 37.57
N ILE A 5 -3.13 21.97 38.14
CA ILE A 5 -4.42 22.33 37.53
C ILE A 5 -4.19 23.07 36.20
N GLU A 6 -3.33 24.09 36.20
CA GLU A 6 -2.97 24.84 34.98
C GLU A 6 -2.37 23.91 33.90
N GLU A 7 -1.46 23.01 34.30
CA GLU A 7 -0.89 22.01 33.39
C GLU A 7 -1.96 21.06 32.80
N GLN A 8 -2.99 20.67 33.56
CA GLN A 8 -4.10 19.85 33.03
C GLN A 8 -5.02 20.68 32.12
N MET A 9 -5.32 21.93 32.48
CA MET A 9 -6.12 22.82 31.64
C MET A 9 -5.46 23.06 30.29
N ASP A 10 -4.14 23.28 30.26
CA ASP A 10 -3.37 23.47 29.02
C ASP A 10 -3.38 22.21 28.15
N LYS A 11 -3.24 21.01 28.75
CA LYS A 11 -3.34 19.74 28.03
C LYS A 11 -4.73 19.52 27.44
N ALA A 12 -5.77 19.84 28.19
CA ALA A 12 -7.16 19.69 27.78
C ALA A 12 -7.59 20.77 26.77
N GLY A 13 -6.97 21.95 26.81
CA GLY A 13 -7.46 23.14 26.11
C GLY A 13 -8.68 23.78 26.78
N ILE A 14 -8.90 23.55 28.08
CA ILE A 14 -10.01 24.13 28.86
C ILE A 14 -9.79 25.65 29.01
N PRO A 15 -10.67 26.51 28.44
CA PRO A 15 -10.47 27.95 28.49
C PRO A 15 -10.62 28.57 29.88
N GLY A 16 -11.60 28.10 30.65
CA GLY A 16 -11.96 28.64 31.95
C GLY A 16 -12.46 27.55 32.89
N LEU A 17 -11.96 27.57 34.12
CA LEU A 17 -12.22 26.57 35.13
C LEU A 17 -12.41 27.23 36.50
N SER A 18 -13.37 26.77 37.29
CA SER A 18 -13.60 27.22 38.65
C SER A 18 -13.42 26.06 39.62
N VAL A 19 -12.60 26.24 40.66
CA VAL A 19 -12.34 25.24 41.68
C VAL A 19 -12.76 25.77 43.03
N VAL A 20 -13.50 24.96 43.77
CA VAL A 20 -13.81 25.19 45.17
C VAL A 20 -13.53 23.95 46.00
N ILE A 21 -12.91 24.15 47.17
CA ILE A 21 -12.66 23.13 48.18
C ILE A 21 -13.30 23.65 49.46
N SER A 22 -14.18 22.86 50.04
CA SER A 22 -14.96 23.21 51.21
C SER A 22 -14.74 22.17 52.30
N GLY A 23 -14.53 22.65 53.52
CA GLY A 23 -14.70 21.84 54.72
C GLY A 23 -16.16 21.88 55.14
N LYS A 24 -16.53 21.14 56.18
CA LYS A 24 -17.91 21.10 56.69
C LYS A 24 -18.48 22.49 57.02
N ASP A 25 -17.70 23.35 57.67
CA ASP A 25 -18.21 24.64 58.19
C ASP A 25 -17.66 25.87 57.45
N SER A 26 -16.78 25.70 56.45
CA SER A 26 -16.16 26.84 55.76
C SER A 26 -15.61 26.49 54.37
N THR A 27 -15.52 27.50 53.49
CA THR A 27 -14.76 27.38 52.24
C THR A 27 -13.26 27.41 52.56
N LEU A 28 -12.54 26.33 52.24
CA LEU A 28 -11.10 26.22 52.49
C LEU A 28 -10.29 26.85 51.36
N TYR A 29 -10.76 26.72 50.12
CA TYR A 29 -10.11 27.25 48.94
C TYR A 29 -11.13 27.54 47.84
N GLN A 30 -10.96 28.65 47.12
CA GLN A 30 -11.81 28.98 45.98
C GLN A 30 -11.02 29.83 44.99
N LYS A 31 -10.91 29.38 43.74
CA LYS A 31 -10.17 30.10 42.70
C LYS A 31 -10.74 29.82 41.31
N GLY A 32 -10.84 30.88 40.52
CA GLY A 32 -11.06 30.80 39.07
C GLY A 32 -9.74 30.78 38.32
N PHE A 33 -9.65 29.94 37.31
CA PHE A 33 -8.51 29.78 36.40
C PHE A 33 -8.96 30.11 34.98
N GLY A 34 -8.06 30.72 34.19
CA GLY A 34 -8.34 31.07 32.79
C GLY A 34 -9.47 32.09 32.63
N TYR A 35 -10.24 31.93 31.55
CA TYR A 35 -11.23 32.90 31.09
C TYR A 35 -12.62 32.29 30.90
N ALA A 36 -13.61 32.96 31.48
CA ALA A 36 -15.03 32.73 31.21
C ALA A 36 -15.39 33.05 29.76
N GLY A 37 -14.63 33.94 29.10
CA GLY A 37 -14.74 34.23 27.66
C GLY A 37 -13.40 34.55 27.01
N LEU A 38 -13.00 33.81 25.97
CA LEU A 38 -11.73 33.96 25.27
C LEU A 38 -11.65 35.27 24.47
N ASN A 39 -12.73 35.65 23.79
CA ASN A 39 -12.76 36.81 22.90
C ASN A 39 -12.58 38.14 23.65
N ASN A 40 -13.13 38.25 24.85
CA ASN A 40 -13.06 39.43 25.72
C ASN A 40 -12.10 39.27 26.90
N LYS A 41 -11.42 38.12 27.01
CA LYS A 41 -10.52 37.74 28.12
C LYS A 41 -11.14 37.99 29.50
N ARG A 42 -12.43 37.69 29.64
CA ARG A 42 -13.15 37.84 30.91
C ARG A 42 -12.68 36.75 31.89
N PRO A 43 -12.07 37.07 33.04
CA PRO A 43 -11.52 36.07 33.95
C PRO A 43 -12.65 35.27 34.63
N VAL A 44 -12.37 33.99 34.94
CA VAL A 44 -13.27 33.22 35.80
C VAL A 44 -13.18 33.74 37.24
N THR A 45 -14.33 33.94 37.87
CA THR A 45 -14.44 34.37 39.26
C THR A 45 -15.32 33.41 40.06
N GLY A 46 -15.37 33.60 41.38
CA GLY A 46 -16.29 32.85 42.25
C GLY A 46 -17.78 33.02 41.94
N ARG A 47 -18.14 34.06 41.17
CA ARG A 47 -19.52 34.35 40.76
C ARG A 47 -19.84 33.89 39.33
N THR A 48 -18.83 33.48 38.59
CA THR A 48 -19.00 33.04 37.21
C THR A 48 -19.87 31.78 37.20
N LEU A 49 -20.93 31.81 36.41
CA LEU A 49 -21.90 30.73 36.30
C LEU A 49 -21.45 29.72 35.24
N PHE A 50 -21.61 28.44 35.56
CA PHE A 50 -21.34 27.29 34.70
C PHE A 50 -22.55 26.38 34.69
N GLU A 51 -22.78 25.73 33.56
CA GLU A 51 -23.77 24.67 33.46
C GLU A 51 -23.19 23.38 34.05
N LEU A 52 -23.95 22.71 34.89
CA LEU A 52 -23.68 21.41 35.44
C LEU A 52 -24.20 20.35 34.49
N GLY A 53 -23.39 19.32 34.25
CA GLY A 53 -23.88 18.09 33.65
C GLY A 53 -24.56 17.20 34.69
N SER A 54 -24.27 15.91 34.63
CA SER A 54 -24.88 14.89 35.48
C SER A 54 -24.70 15.05 36.99
N THR A 55 -23.81 15.94 37.46
CA THR A 55 -23.71 16.32 38.88
C THR A 55 -25.02 16.90 39.43
N SER A 56 -25.94 17.37 38.57
CA SER A 56 -27.29 17.80 38.95
C SER A 56 -28.14 16.69 39.56
N LYS A 57 -27.86 15.42 39.25
CA LYS A 57 -28.63 14.26 39.73
C LYS A 57 -28.68 14.18 41.25
N ALA A 58 -27.65 14.65 41.95
CA ALA A 58 -27.64 14.69 43.41
C ALA A 58 -28.74 15.62 44.00
N PHE A 59 -29.13 16.68 43.29
CA PHE A 59 -30.24 17.55 43.69
C PHE A 59 -31.59 16.86 43.48
N THR A 60 -31.75 16.18 42.35
CA THR A 60 -32.95 15.39 42.03
C THR A 60 -33.11 14.21 42.98
N GLY A 61 -32.03 13.49 43.28
CA GLY A 61 -32.02 12.41 44.26
C GLY A 61 -32.45 12.88 45.65
N LEU A 62 -31.98 14.05 46.08
CA LEU A 62 -32.44 14.68 47.32
C LEU A 62 -33.93 15.03 47.28
N ALA A 63 -34.44 15.56 46.16
CA ALA A 63 -35.87 15.85 45.98
C ALA A 63 -36.75 14.59 46.09
N VAL A 64 -36.32 13.48 45.48
CA VAL A 64 -36.99 12.17 45.60
C VAL A 64 -36.99 11.70 47.05
N LEU A 65 -35.85 11.77 47.75
CA LEU A 65 -35.75 11.37 49.15
C LEU A 65 -36.61 12.26 50.08
N GLN A 66 -36.73 13.55 49.79
CA GLN A 66 -37.66 14.45 50.52
C GLN A 66 -39.12 14.00 50.37
N LEU A 67 -39.55 13.63 49.16
CA LEU A 67 -40.92 13.13 48.93
C LEU A 67 -41.17 11.78 49.60
N GLN A 68 -40.16 10.90 49.62
CA GLN A 68 -40.23 9.65 50.39
C GLN A 68 -40.38 9.92 51.88
N ASP A 69 -39.61 10.88 52.42
CA ASP A 69 -39.66 11.24 53.84
C ASP A 69 -41.01 11.82 54.26
N GLN A 70 -41.67 12.53 53.35
CA GLN A 70 -43.03 13.04 53.52
C GLN A 70 -44.10 11.95 53.38
N GLY A 71 -43.73 10.73 52.97
CA GLY A 71 -44.64 9.62 52.73
C GLY A 71 -45.50 9.77 51.48
N ILE A 72 -45.13 10.68 50.57
CA ILE A 72 -45.83 10.92 49.29
C ILE A 72 -45.51 9.80 48.29
N ILE A 73 -44.27 9.30 48.33
CA ILE A 73 -43.82 8.18 47.50
C ILE A 73 -43.11 7.11 48.33
N ARG A 74 -42.95 5.90 47.79
CA ARG A 74 -42.03 4.88 48.31
C ARG A 74 -41.08 4.45 47.20
N LEU A 75 -39.79 4.32 47.51
CA LEU A 75 -38.79 3.92 46.49
C LEU A 75 -39.07 2.54 45.89
N SER A 76 -39.69 1.63 46.66
CA SER A 76 -40.08 0.30 46.18
C SER A 76 -41.34 0.29 45.31
N ASP A 77 -42.05 1.41 45.17
CA ASP A 77 -43.22 1.46 44.30
C ASP A 77 -42.81 1.40 42.83
N PRO A 78 -43.59 0.71 41.97
CA PRO A 78 -43.39 0.75 40.54
C PRO A 78 -43.70 2.14 40.00
N VAL A 79 -42.97 2.60 38.98
CA VAL A 79 -43.22 3.88 38.31
C VAL A 79 -44.66 3.97 37.78
N SER A 80 -45.21 2.84 37.35
CA SER A 80 -46.59 2.72 36.85
C SER A 80 -47.66 3.06 37.90
N ALA A 81 -47.34 3.07 39.19
CA ALA A 81 -48.23 3.55 40.25
C ALA A 81 -48.49 5.06 40.17
N TYR A 82 -47.52 5.82 39.65
CA TYR A 82 -47.57 7.27 39.50
C TYR A 82 -47.85 7.68 38.05
N LEU A 83 -47.29 6.93 37.09
CA LEU A 83 -47.46 7.14 35.67
C LEU A 83 -48.08 5.88 35.04
N PRO A 84 -49.43 5.70 35.06
CA PRO A 84 -50.08 4.44 34.66
C PRO A 84 -49.81 3.96 33.23
N TRP A 85 -49.35 4.87 32.36
CA TRP A 85 -48.99 4.60 30.97
C TRP A 85 -47.51 4.21 30.79
N PHE A 86 -46.68 4.36 31.82
CA PHE A 86 -45.26 4.03 31.76
C PHE A 86 -45.06 2.52 31.94
N LYS A 87 -44.67 1.85 30.86
CA LYS A 87 -44.32 0.43 30.83
C LYS A 87 -43.12 0.24 29.93
N MET A 88 -42.21 -0.65 30.33
CA MET A 88 -41.02 -1.01 29.58
C MET A 88 -41.08 -2.47 29.18
N HIS A 89 -40.59 -2.81 28.00
CA HIS A 89 -40.62 -4.17 27.50
C HIS A 89 -39.30 -4.87 27.80
N PHE A 90 -39.34 -6.11 28.30
CA PHE A 90 -38.16 -6.94 28.46
C PHE A 90 -38.33 -8.26 27.73
N LYS A 91 -37.28 -8.67 27.03
CA LYS A 91 -37.21 -9.94 26.34
C LYS A 91 -35.92 -10.66 26.66
N GLY A 92 -36.00 -11.68 27.50
CA GLY A 92 -34.83 -12.39 27.96
C GLY A 92 -35.17 -13.50 28.94
N GLU A 93 -34.15 -14.00 29.63
CA GLU A 93 -34.31 -14.98 30.70
C GLU A 93 -34.06 -14.29 32.03
N HIS A 94 -35.00 -14.40 32.97
CA HIS A 94 -34.87 -13.91 34.33
C HIS A 94 -35.29 -15.02 35.30
N GLN A 95 -34.43 -15.34 36.27
CA GLN A 95 -34.68 -16.40 37.27
C GLN A 95 -35.09 -17.76 36.66
N GLY A 96 -34.60 -18.09 35.45
CA GLY A 96 -34.92 -19.34 34.75
C GLY A 96 -36.25 -19.33 33.98
N GLU A 97 -36.97 -18.21 33.95
CA GLU A 97 -38.16 -18.00 33.13
C GLU A 97 -37.85 -17.12 31.93
N LYS A 98 -38.37 -17.49 30.75
CA LYS A 98 -38.30 -16.65 29.56
C LYS A 98 -39.44 -15.64 29.59
N ILE A 99 -39.08 -14.37 29.63
CA ILE A 99 -40.01 -13.24 29.63
C ILE A 99 -39.95 -12.59 28.23
N ASP A 100 -41.11 -12.27 27.68
CA ASP A 100 -41.29 -11.46 26.45
C ASP A 100 -42.57 -10.64 26.71
N GLY A 101 -42.42 -9.50 27.38
CA GLY A 101 -43.55 -8.73 27.87
C GLY A 101 -43.19 -7.46 28.64
N ASP A 102 -44.23 -6.71 29.02
CA ASP A 102 -44.08 -5.50 29.83
C ASP A 102 -43.66 -5.85 31.26
N VAL A 103 -42.67 -5.13 31.78
CA VAL A 103 -42.17 -5.22 33.15
C VAL A 103 -42.23 -3.86 33.84
N ASP A 104 -42.44 -3.87 35.15
CA ASP A 104 -42.40 -2.66 35.97
C ASP A 104 -40.96 -2.35 36.41
N ILE A 105 -40.63 -1.07 36.45
CA ILE A 105 -39.39 -0.54 37.03
C ILE A 105 -39.76 0.22 38.29
N THR A 106 -39.01 0.04 39.38
CA THR A 106 -39.23 0.78 40.64
C THR A 106 -38.50 2.11 40.66
N LEU A 107 -38.94 3.04 41.51
CA LEU A 107 -38.24 4.31 41.71
C LEU A 107 -36.81 4.10 42.24
N GLU A 108 -36.60 3.08 43.08
CA GLU A 108 -35.29 2.68 43.59
C GLU A 108 -34.33 2.26 42.47
N GLN A 109 -34.82 1.46 41.51
CA GLN A 109 -34.01 1.01 40.37
C GLN A 109 -33.62 2.16 39.44
N LEU A 110 -34.50 3.14 39.25
CA LEU A 110 -34.16 4.36 38.52
C LEU A 110 -33.08 5.16 39.26
N LEU A 111 -33.27 5.35 40.57
CA LEU A 111 -32.37 6.14 41.43
C LEU A 111 -30.95 5.57 41.47
N HIS A 112 -30.81 4.25 41.40
CA HIS A 112 -29.52 3.56 41.50
C HIS A 112 -28.97 3.06 40.14
N HIS A 113 -29.59 3.42 39.02
CA HIS A 113 -29.19 2.96 37.68
C HIS A 113 -29.15 1.42 37.53
N THR A 114 -30.16 0.75 38.07
CA THR A 114 -30.38 -0.70 37.91
C THR A 114 -31.66 -1.02 37.14
N SER A 115 -32.14 -0.07 36.32
CA SER A 115 -33.41 -0.17 35.59
C SER A 115 -33.38 -1.04 34.34
N GLY A 116 -32.20 -1.33 33.78
CA GLY A 116 -32.04 -1.98 32.47
C GLY A 116 -32.34 -1.09 31.27
N ILE A 117 -32.58 0.22 31.47
CA ILE A 117 -32.82 1.15 30.37
C ILE A 117 -31.50 1.36 29.60
N PRO A 118 -31.46 1.15 28.27
CA PRO A 118 -30.22 1.28 27.51
C PRO A 118 -29.65 2.69 27.56
N PHE A 119 -28.32 2.80 27.66
CA PHE A 119 -27.62 4.10 27.63
C PHE A 119 -27.97 4.95 26.39
N GLU A 120 -28.17 4.29 25.24
CA GLU A 120 -28.39 4.97 23.97
C GLU A 120 -29.69 5.79 23.91
N THR A 121 -30.62 5.63 24.85
CA THR A 121 -31.86 6.43 24.92
C THR A 121 -31.58 7.93 25.11
N ILE A 122 -30.36 8.32 25.53
CA ILE A 122 -29.94 9.73 25.58
C ILE A 122 -30.04 10.42 24.21
N LYS A 123 -29.90 9.68 23.10
CA LYS A 123 -30.05 10.23 21.74
C LYS A 123 -31.49 10.61 21.38
N ASP A 124 -32.46 10.06 22.13
CA ASP A 124 -33.89 10.24 21.89
C ASP A 124 -34.49 11.40 22.72
N ILE A 125 -33.67 12.07 23.55
CA ILE A 125 -34.08 13.25 24.30
C ILE A 125 -34.33 14.40 23.32
N PRO A 126 -35.57 14.90 23.18
CA PRO A 126 -35.88 15.91 22.19
C PRO A 126 -35.31 17.26 22.60
N GLN A 127 -34.74 17.98 21.63
CA GLN A 127 -34.42 19.40 21.81
C GLN A 127 -35.71 20.19 22.06
N GLY A 128 -35.71 21.04 23.09
CA GLY A 128 -36.85 21.90 23.39
C GLY A 128 -36.81 22.55 24.76
N ASP A 129 -37.62 23.59 24.92
CA ASP A 129 -37.81 24.35 26.16
C ASP A 129 -39.28 24.49 26.58
N GLY A 130 -40.20 23.81 25.89
CA GLY A 130 -41.63 23.81 26.21
C GLY A 130 -41.94 23.10 27.52
N ASP A 131 -43.07 23.42 28.15
CA ASP A 131 -43.50 22.84 29.43
C ASP A 131 -43.77 21.33 29.35
N ASP A 132 -44.08 20.80 28.17
CA ASP A 132 -44.29 19.38 27.92
C ASP A 132 -42.99 18.60 27.64
N SER A 133 -41.82 19.26 27.69
CA SER A 133 -40.56 18.65 27.26
C SER A 133 -40.18 17.42 28.11
N LEU A 134 -40.32 17.48 29.44
CA LEU A 134 -40.03 16.36 30.33
C LEU A 134 -40.96 15.17 30.08
N GLN A 135 -42.26 15.43 29.94
CA GLN A 135 -43.23 14.39 29.60
C GLN A 135 -42.93 13.75 28.23
N ARG A 136 -42.53 14.54 27.23
CA ARG A 136 -42.14 14.04 25.90
C ARG A 136 -40.88 13.16 25.98
N THR A 137 -39.87 13.56 26.75
CA THR A 137 -38.67 12.76 27.00
C THR A 137 -39.04 11.38 27.54
N VAL A 138 -39.85 11.32 28.61
CA VAL A 138 -40.23 10.04 29.22
C VAL A 138 -41.16 9.23 28.30
N LYS A 139 -42.04 9.86 27.53
CA LYS A 139 -42.89 9.15 26.55
C LYS A 139 -42.11 8.48 25.42
N ASN A 140 -40.92 8.99 25.08
CA ASN A 140 -40.05 8.37 24.07
C ASN A 140 -39.48 7.01 24.52
N LEU A 141 -39.55 6.68 25.82
CA LEU A 141 -39.18 5.37 26.34
C LEU A 141 -40.25 4.29 26.09
N VAL A 142 -41.51 4.68 25.90
CA VAL A 142 -42.60 3.71 25.77
C VAL A 142 -42.36 2.84 24.53
N ASN A 143 -42.38 1.52 24.72
CA ASN A 143 -42.03 0.48 23.73
C ASN A 143 -40.53 0.28 23.44
N ARG A 144 -39.61 0.89 24.22
CA ARG A 144 -38.19 0.52 24.18
C ARG A 144 -37.97 -0.78 24.95
N GLU A 145 -37.06 -1.61 24.44
CA GLU A 145 -36.63 -2.86 25.07
C GLU A 145 -35.52 -2.57 26.08
N LEU A 146 -35.57 -3.24 27.23
CA LEU A 146 -34.52 -3.19 28.26
C LEU A 146 -33.37 -4.13 27.90
N ASP A 147 -32.13 -3.74 28.23
CA ASP A 147 -30.93 -4.56 27.98
C ASP A 147 -30.84 -5.78 28.92
N PHE A 148 -31.37 -5.65 30.14
CA PHE A 148 -31.46 -6.72 31.14
C PHE A 148 -32.68 -6.50 32.06
N TYR A 149 -33.02 -7.50 32.88
CA TYR A 149 -34.19 -7.39 33.75
C TYR A 149 -33.92 -6.40 34.90
N PRO A 150 -34.87 -5.49 35.24
CA PRO A 150 -34.65 -4.49 36.28
C PRO A 150 -34.17 -5.09 37.61
N GLY A 151 -33.06 -4.57 38.14
CA GLY A 151 -32.42 -5.00 39.38
C GLY A 151 -31.32 -6.06 39.23
N GLU A 152 -30.98 -6.52 38.02
CA GLU A 152 -29.93 -7.52 37.83
C GLU A 152 -28.51 -6.95 37.72
N GLN A 153 -28.35 -5.81 37.07
CA GLN A 153 -27.06 -5.21 36.76
C GLN A 153 -27.09 -3.69 36.94
N PHE A 154 -25.90 -3.10 37.12
CA PHE A 154 -25.72 -1.66 37.03
C PHE A 154 -25.54 -1.25 35.57
N GLN A 155 -26.34 -0.30 35.10
CA GLN A 155 -26.17 0.34 33.80
C GLN A 155 -26.65 1.79 33.87
N TYR A 156 -25.71 2.71 33.65
CA TYR A 156 -25.98 4.13 33.67
C TYR A 156 -26.84 4.55 32.48
N ALA A 157 -27.99 5.17 32.77
CA ALA A 157 -28.86 5.77 31.76
C ALA A 157 -29.38 7.11 32.28
N THR A 158 -29.04 8.20 31.60
CA THR A 158 -29.40 9.58 31.99
C THR A 158 -30.91 9.71 32.25
N ILE A 159 -31.70 9.11 31.37
CA ILE A 159 -33.15 9.23 31.36
C ILE A 159 -33.83 8.65 32.61
N ASN A 160 -33.13 7.82 33.41
CA ASN A 160 -33.66 7.37 34.69
C ASN A 160 -34.07 8.53 35.59
N TYR A 161 -33.28 9.60 35.60
CA TYR A 161 -33.55 10.79 36.40
C TYR A 161 -34.64 11.67 35.81
N ASP A 162 -34.85 11.63 34.50
CA ASP A 162 -35.97 12.32 33.85
C ASP A 162 -37.30 11.66 34.22
N VAL A 163 -37.33 10.32 34.29
CA VAL A 163 -38.51 9.61 34.81
C VAL A 163 -38.79 9.99 36.27
N LEU A 164 -37.75 10.04 37.12
CA LEU A 164 -37.90 10.52 38.50
C LEU A 164 -38.40 11.97 38.56
N GLY A 165 -37.89 12.84 37.70
CA GLY A 165 -38.36 14.22 37.57
C GLY A 165 -39.83 14.32 37.21
N LEU A 166 -40.30 13.50 36.27
CA LEU A 166 -41.72 13.48 35.88
C LEU A 166 -42.61 12.92 36.99
N VAL A 167 -42.13 11.93 37.75
CA VAL A 167 -42.85 11.45 38.94
C VAL A 167 -42.98 12.57 39.98
N ILE A 168 -41.94 13.39 40.20
CA ILE A 168 -42.02 14.58 41.05
C ILE A 168 -43.12 15.53 40.56
N GLU A 169 -43.21 15.80 39.25
CA GLU A 169 -44.25 16.67 38.69
C GLU A 169 -45.66 16.13 38.95
N GLU A 170 -45.86 14.84 38.71
CA GLU A 170 -47.17 14.20 38.84
C GLU A 170 -47.65 14.19 40.29
N VAL A 171 -46.78 13.84 41.25
CA VAL A 171 -47.19 13.71 42.67
C VAL A 171 -47.29 15.06 43.39
N THR A 172 -46.62 16.10 42.89
CA THR A 172 -46.64 17.43 43.51
C THR A 172 -47.59 18.41 42.82
N GLY A 173 -47.95 18.16 41.56
CA GLY A 173 -48.72 19.08 40.72
C GLY A 173 -47.99 20.36 40.33
N SER A 174 -46.69 20.47 40.59
CA SER A 174 -45.82 21.59 40.22
C SER A 174 -44.78 21.13 39.19
N SER A 175 -44.26 22.03 38.35
CA SER A 175 -43.16 21.65 37.46
C SER A 175 -41.94 21.21 38.27
N PHE A 176 -41.12 20.35 37.70
CA PHE A 176 -39.92 19.82 38.37
C PHE A 176 -39.03 20.97 38.83
N GLU A 177 -38.83 21.96 37.96
CA GLU A 177 -37.95 23.08 38.25
C GLU A 177 -38.50 23.96 39.39
N THR A 178 -39.83 24.12 39.44
CA THR A 178 -40.50 24.86 40.52
C THR A 178 -40.34 24.13 41.85
N TYR A 179 -40.58 22.81 41.87
CA TYR A 179 -40.45 22.00 43.08
C TYR A 179 -39.01 22.04 43.63
N VAL A 180 -38.01 21.75 42.77
CA VAL A 180 -36.60 21.77 43.18
C VAL A 180 -36.17 23.14 43.65
N ARG A 181 -36.61 24.22 42.99
CA ARG A 181 -36.31 25.58 43.45
C ARG A 181 -36.80 25.83 44.86
N THR A 182 -38.07 25.59 45.13
CA THR A 182 -38.68 25.93 46.42
C THR A 182 -38.23 25.00 47.54
N HIS A 183 -38.20 23.70 47.30
CA HIS A 183 -37.97 22.69 48.33
C HIS A 183 -36.52 22.26 48.50
N VAL A 184 -35.68 22.49 47.49
CA VAL A 184 -34.24 22.19 47.55
C VAL A 184 -33.42 23.47 47.56
N LEU A 185 -33.44 24.27 46.48
CA LEU A 185 -32.49 25.38 46.33
C LEU A 185 -32.71 26.51 47.35
N ASP A 186 -33.94 27.00 47.49
CA ASP A 186 -34.29 28.10 48.39
C ASP A 186 -34.13 27.69 49.86
N THR A 187 -34.55 26.47 50.20
CA THR A 187 -34.45 25.90 51.55
C THR A 187 -32.99 25.73 51.98
N LEU A 188 -32.11 25.39 51.03
CA LEU A 188 -30.67 25.24 51.27
C LEU A 188 -29.87 26.54 51.07
N GLY A 189 -30.52 27.65 50.69
CA GLY A 189 -29.87 28.95 50.52
C GLY A 189 -28.96 29.06 49.28
N LEU A 190 -29.23 28.26 48.25
CA LEU A 190 -28.51 28.21 46.96
C LEU A 190 -29.12 29.22 45.96
N LYS A 191 -28.98 30.51 46.28
CA LYS A 191 -29.65 31.64 45.58
C LYS A 191 -29.12 31.97 44.18
N GLU A 192 -27.94 31.48 43.85
CA GLU A 192 -27.24 31.67 42.57
C GLU A 192 -27.16 30.34 41.79
N THR A 193 -28.09 29.42 42.07
CA THR A 193 -28.31 28.19 41.31
C THR A 193 -29.65 28.28 40.57
N PHE A 194 -29.61 28.01 39.26
CA PHE A 194 -30.73 28.20 38.34
C PHE A 194 -31.04 26.92 37.57
N LEU A 195 -32.27 26.82 37.07
CA LEU A 195 -32.77 25.64 36.34
C LEU A 195 -33.09 25.97 34.88
N PHE A 196 -33.18 27.26 34.55
CA PHE A 196 -33.35 27.74 33.19
C PHE A 196 -32.23 28.69 32.78
N ARG A 197 -31.69 28.50 31.57
CA ARG A 197 -30.68 29.40 30.99
C ARG A 197 -31.20 30.84 30.83
N GLN A 198 -32.50 31.05 30.70
CA GLN A 198 -33.09 32.39 30.60
C GLN A 198 -32.90 33.20 31.92
N GLU A 199 -32.76 32.54 33.06
CA GLU A 199 -32.61 33.18 34.37
C GLU A 199 -31.21 33.74 34.60
N THR A 200 -30.26 33.34 33.77
CA THR A 200 -28.88 33.81 33.81
C THR A 200 -28.67 35.03 32.92
N ALA A 201 -29.74 35.55 32.27
CA ALA A 201 -29.66 36.77 31.47
C ALA A 201 -29.19 37.95 32.32
N GLY A 202 -28.11 38.62 31.88
CA GLY A 202 -27.49 39.74 32.61
C GLY A 202 -26.59 39.32 33.78
N ARG A 203 -26.38 38.01 34.00
CA ARG A 203 -25.41 37.47 34.97
C ARG A 203 -24.10 37.06 34.31
N ASP A 204 -23.08 36.78 35.13
CA ASP A 204 -21.73 36.42 34.69
C ASP A 204 -21.63 34.94 34.22
N MET A 205 -22.38 34.55 33.19
CA MET A 205 -22.34 33.20 32.62
C MET A 205 -21.06 32.98 31.80
N ALA A 206 -20.34 31.88 32.01
CA ALA A 206 -19.20 31.51 31.17
C ALA A 206 -19.67 31.17 29.75
N ASP A 207 -18.94 31.60 28.72
CA ASP A 207 -19.16 31.17 27.35
C ASP A 207 -18.82 29.67 27.25
N GLY A 208 -19.67 28.86 26.64
CA GLY A 208 -19.40 27.44 26.43
C GLY A 208 -18.50 27.19 25.21
N TYR A 209 -17.63 26.18 25.29
CA TYR A 209 -16.69 25.83 24.24
C TYR A 209 -16.81 24.37 23.82
N LYS A 210 -16.38 24.08 22.60
CA LYS A 210 -16.36 22.76 21.99
C LYS A 210 -15.10 22.59 21.17
N HIS A 211 -14.53 21.39 21.19
CA HIS A 211 -13.34 21.07 20.39
C HIS A 211 -13.60 21.24 18.89
N GLY A 212 -12.59 21.71 18.18
CA GLY A 212 -12.60 21.82 16.72
C GLY A 212 -11.25 22.23 16.17
N PHE A 213 -10.71 21.40 15.28
CA PHE A 213 -9.43 21.65 14.59
C PHE A 213 -8.26 21.87 15.56
N MET A 214 -8.22 21.06 16.62
CA MET A 214 -7.24 21.11 17.72
C MET A 214 -7.31 22.41 18.54
N GLN A 215 -8.48 23.06 18.57
CA GLN A 215 -8.73 24.30 19.30
C GLN A 215 -10.08 24.27 20.02
N SER A 216 -10.27 25.17 20.98
CA SER A 216 -11.53 25.36 21.71
C SER A 216 -12.32 26.49 21.06
N LEU A 217 -13.42 26.15 20.40
CA LEU A 217 -14.28 27.07 19.66
C LEU A 217 -15.57 27.35 20.44
N THR A 218 -15.99 28.62 20.51
CA THR A 218 -17.24 28.98 21.19
C THR A 218 -18.42 28.23 20.58
N TYR A 219 -19.24 27.61 21.44
CA TYR A 219 -20.40 26.83 21.02
C TYR A 219 -21.59 27.09 21.95
N ASN A 220 -22.72 27.45 21.33
CA ASN A 220 -23.99 27.58 22.03
C ASN A 220 -24.79 26.30 21.81
N ALA A 221 -24.71 25.39 22.77
CA ALA A 221 -25.41 24.11 22.72
C ALA A 221 -26.94 24.31 22.73
N PRO A 222 -27.70 23.45 22.01
CA PRO A 222 -29.15 23.42 22.10
C PRO A 222 -29.62 23.08 23.52
N MET A 223 -30.85 23.48 23.83
CA MET A 223 -31.46 23.29 25.15
C MET A 223 -32.32 22.03 25.16
N TYR A 224 -32.16 21.24 26.23
CA TYR A 224 -32.88 19.99 26.47
C TYR A 224 -33.59 20.08 27.82
N ARG A 225 -34.65 20.89 27.92
CA ARG A 225 -35.37 21.10 29.20
C ARG A 225 -35.91 19.80 29.78
N GLY A 226 -36.26 18.84 28.92
CA GLY A 226 -36.70 17.52 29.38
C GLY A 226 -35.63 16.69 30.08
N ASP A 227 -34.36 17.12 30.05
CA ASP A 227 -33.21 16.48 30.72
C ASP A 227 -32.74 17.27 31.96
N THR A 228 -33.45 18.34 32.35
CA THR A 228 -33.11 19.14 33.54
C THR A 228 -33.06 18.31 34.83
N PRO A 229 -33.89 17.27 35.06
CA PRO A 229 -33.73 16.41 36.24
C PRO A 229 -32.39 15.66 36.28
N ALA A 230 -31.79 15.41 35.12
CA ALA A 230 -30.55 14.67 35.00
C ALA A 230 -29.32 15.57 34.77
N GLY A 231 -29.49 16.84 34.39
CA GLY A 231 -28.42 17.79 34.05
C GLY A 231 -28.87 19.25 33.96
N TYR A 232 -28.08 20.12 33.33
CA TYR A 232 -28.45 21.49 32.95
C TYR A 232 -28.74 22.50 34.08
N PHE A 233 -28.42 22.17 35.34
CA PHE A 233 -28.47 23.18 36.40
C PHE A 233 -27.36 24.20 36.13
N ILE A 234 -27.55 25.45 36.51
CA ILE A 234 -26.53 26.48 36.34
C ILE A 234 -26.15 27.03 37.70
N THR A 235 -24.87 27.04 38.04
CA THR A 235 -24.41 27.44 39.37
C THR A 235 -23.03 28.10 39.32
N ASN A 236 -22.55 28.57 40.47
CA ASN A 236 -21.20 29.10 40.64
C ASN A 236 -20.48 28.46 41.83
N ALA A 237 -19.20 28.81 41.99
CA ALA A 237 -18.38 28.28 43.07
C ALA A 237 -18.88 28.63 44.48
N ASN A 238 -19.54 29.78 44.66
CA ASN A 238 -20.03 30.19 45.99
C ASN A 238 -21.15 29.27 46.48
N ASP A 239 -22.11 28.96 45.60
CA ASP A 239 -23.21 28.07 45.95
C ASP A 239 -22.78 26.60 45.95
N MET A 240 -21.87 26.19 45.07
CA MET A 240 -21.26 24.87 45.18
C MET A 240 -20.50 24.68 46.49
N SER A 241 -19.84 25.71 47.03
CA SER A 241 -19.23 25.62 48.36
C SER A 241 -20.24 25.25 49.44
N LYS A 242 -21.39 25.93 49.44
CA LYS A 242 -22.48 25.66 50.41
C LYS A 242 -23.08 24.29 50.19
N TRP A 243 -23.30 23.89 48.93
CA TRP A 243 -23.80 22.57 48.59
C TRP A 243 -22.88 21.48 49.13
N LEU A 244 -21.57 21.61 48.94
CA LEU A 244 -20.58 20.68 49.49
C LEU A 244 -20.59 20.66 51.02
N GLN A 245 -20.69 21.82 51.68
CA GLN A 245 -20.83 21.90 53.15
C GLN A 245 -22.06 21.13 53.65
N ILE A 246 -23.21 21.30 52.99
CA ILE A 246 -24.46 20.59 53.33
C ILE A 246 -24.27 19.08 53.14
N GLN A 247 -23.63 18.67 52.04
CA GLN A 247 -23.31 17.26 51.78
C GLN A 247 -22.37 16.67 52.86
N LEU A 248 -21.52 17.48 53.49
CA LEU A 248 -20.68 17.09 54.63
C LEU A 248 -21.39 17.18 55.99
N GLY A 249 -22.68 17.55 56.00
CA GLY A 249 -23.52 17.56 57.19
C GLY A 249 -23.54 18.89 57.96
N SER A 250 -23.40 20.03 57.29
CA SER A 250 -23.55 21.37 57.90
C SER A 250 -25.01 21.84 58.04
N GLY A 251 -25.97 21.07 57.53
CA GLY A 251 -27.39 21.39 57.60
C GLY A 251 -28.04 21.08 58.95
N ASP A 252 -29.36 21.26 59.05
CA ASP A 252 -30.14 20.85 60.21
C ASP A 252 -30.28 19.31 60.34
N GLY A 253 -30.81 18.83 61.47
CA GLY A 253 -30.92 17.39 61.72
C GLY A 253 -31.81 16.62 60.73
N GLY A 254 -32.78 17.29 60.11
CA GLY A 254 -33.66 16.67 59.12
C GLY A 254 -32.96 16.49 57.78
N ILE A 255 -32.32 17.56 57.28
CA ILE A 255 -31.59 17.52 56.02
C ILE A 255 -30.37 16.59 56.10
N ASN A 256 -29.62 16.61 57.20
CA ASN A 256 -28.43 15.75 57.35
C ASN A 256 -28.78 14.26 57.27
N ARG A 257 -29.97 13.86 57.76
CA ARG A 257 -30.45 12.48 57.62
C ARG A 257 -30.72 12.12 56.16
N LEU A 258 -31.36 13.01 55.40
CA LEU A 258 -31.63 12.79 53.98
C LEU A 258 -30.35 12.76 53.14
N ILE A 259 -29.38 13.61 53.47
CA ILE A 259 -28.04 13.59 52.86
C ILE A 259 -27.35 12.24 53.12
N GLY A 260 -27.36 11.74 54.36
CA GLY A 260 -26.81 10.41 54.66
C GLY A 260 -27.50 9.28 53.89
N GLN A 261 -28.82 9.37 53.66
CA GLN A 261 -29.54 8.44 52.79
C GLN A 261 -29.10 8.59 51.33
N SER A 262 -28.88 9.82 50.85
CA SER A 262 -28.45 10.09 49.47
C SER A 262 -27.07 9.51 49.12
N HIS A 263 -26.25 9.25 50.13
CA HIS A 263 -24.91 8.66 50.02
C HIS A 263 -24.91 7.12 50.13
N SER A 264 -26.05 6.50 50.42
CA SER A 264 -26.17 5.05 50.56
C SER A 264 -26.36 4.41 49.18
N PRO A 265 -25.40 3.63 48.66
CA PRO A 265 -25.52 3.04 47.34
C PRO A 265 -26.32 1.74 47.36
N ASP A 266 -26.86 1.36 46.20
CA ASP A 266 -27.33 0.00 45.98
C ASP A 266 -26.15 -0.97 45.93
N ARG A 267 -26.22 -2.03 46.74
CA ARG A 267 -25.24 -3.11 46.80
C ARG A 267 -25.84 -4.48 46.50
N THR A 268 -27.06 -4.50 45.98
CA THR A 268 -27.73 -5.73 45.54
C THR A 268 -27.20 -6.23 44.20
N VAL A 269 -26.64 -5.33 43.38
CA VAL A 269 -25.95 -5.65 42.12
C VAL A 269 -24.42 -5.50 42.26
N PRO A 270 -23.62 -6.17 41.40
CA PRO A 270 -22.18 -5.96 41.34
C PRO A 270 -21.81 -4.49 41.05
N PRO A 271 -20.67 -3.99 41.57
CA PRO A 271 -20.20 -2.64 41.26
C PRO A 271 -19.83 -2.50 39.77
N ALA A 272 -19.73 -1.25 39.31
CA ALA A 272 -19.20 -0.91 37.99
C ALA A 272 -17.73 -1.34 37.83
N GLU A 273 -17.21 -1.30 36.60
CA GLU A 273 -15.82 -1.71 36.29
C GLU A 273 -14.76 -0.93 37.09
N ASP A 274 -15.04 0.32 37.45
CA ASP A 274 -14.18 1.16 38.28
C ASP A 274 -14.28 0.85 39.80
N GLY A 275 -15.11 -0.14 40.16
CA GLY A 275 -15.33 -0.59 41.54
C GLY A 275 -16.31 0.29 42.33
N SER A 276 -17.00 1.23 41.70
CA SER A 276 -18.02 2.07 42.35
C SER A 276 -19.41 1.42 42.35
N SER A 277 -20.21 1.76 43.36
CA SER A 277 -21.65 1.49 43.41
C SER A 277 -22.40 2.82 43.37
N TYR A 278 -23.61 2.87 42.82
CA TYR A 278 -24.33 4.13 42.63
C TYR A 278 -25.37 4.39 43.74
N ALA A 279 -25.39 5.61 44.26
CA ALA A 279 -26.34 6.12 45.24
C ALA A 279 -27.26 7.19 44.60
N ALA A 280 -27.90 8.05 45.39
CA ALA A 280 -28.81 9.08 44.86
C ALA A 280 -28.04 10.26 44.23
N GLY A 281 -27.42 10.03 43.07
CA GLY A 281 -26.66 11.01 42.30
C GLY A 281 -25.16 11.00 42.57
N TRP A 282 -24.64 9.92 43.17
CA TRP A 282 -23.23 9.78 43.56
C TRP A 282 -22.70 8.39 43.24
N SER A 283 -21.50 8.33 42.67
CA SER A 283 -20.69 7.11 42.62
C SER A 283 -19.96 6.95 43.96
N VAL A 284 -20.10 5.79 44.60
CA VAL A 284 -19.55 5.48 45.93
C VAL A 284 -18.46 4.43 45.78
N TYR A 285 -17.21 4.83 46.00
CA TYR A 285 -16.05 3.97 45.81
C TYR A 285 -15.77 3.12 47.04
N GLN A 286 -15.49 1.84 46.80
CA GLN A 286 -15.29 0.85 47.88
C GLN A 286 -13.85 0.81 48.42
N LEU A 287 -12.88 1.35 47.67
CA LEU A 287 -11.46 1.37 48.02
C LEU A 287 -11.06 2.72 48.64
N GLY A 288 -10.35 2.71 49.77
CA GLY A 288 -9.83 3.92 50.43
C GLY A 288 -10.72 4.48 51.55
N SER A 289 -10.89 5.81 51.62
CA SER A 289 -11.65 6.51 52.67
C SER A 289 -13.18 6.55 52.44
N GLY A 290 -13.69 5.81 51.44
CA GLY A 290 -15.10 5.85 51.05
C GLY A 290 -15.46 7.11 50.26
N MET A 291 -14.63 7.47 49.28
CA MET A 291 -14.84 8.64 48.41
C MET A 291 -16.18 8.54 47.68
N LEU A 292 -16.92 9.65 47.64
CA LEU A 292 -18.06 9.82 46.75
C LEU A 292 -17.65 10.80 45.66
N SER A 293 -18.01 10.52 44.42
CA SER A 293 -17.81 11.48 43.34
C SER A 293 -18.89 11.36 42.28
N HIS A 294 -19.02 12.40 41.46
CA HIS A 294 -19.87 12.35 40.28
C HIS A 294 -19.30 13.32 39.24
N SER A 295 -19.11 12.82 38.01
CA SER A 295 -18.72 13.63 36.86
C SER A 295 -19.94 13.97 36.00
N GLY A 296 -19.96 15.20 35.53
CA GLY A 296 -21.03 15.73 34.71
C GLY A 296 -20.49 16.31 33.41
N SER A 297 -21.07 15.91 32.29
CA SER A 297 -20.76 16.48 30.98
C SER A 297 -22.03 16.95 30.30
N ASN A 298 -21.95 18.12 29.68
CA ASN A 298 -22.89 18.67 28.71
C ASN A 298 -22.10 19.03 27.43
N PRO A 299 -22.75 19.34 26.29
CA PRO A 299 -22.02 19.56 25.03
C PRO A 299 -20.95 20.65 25.05
N ASN A 300 -21.03 21.62 25.97
CA ASN A 300 -20.13 22.76 26.07
C ASN A 300 -19.62 23.08 27.50
N TYR A 301 -19.94 22.23 28.48
CA TYR A 301 -19.50 22.38 29.88
C TYR A 301 -19.24 21.01 30.49
N SER A 302 -18.40 20.96 31.51
CA SER A 302 -18.28 19.78 32.38
C SER A 302 -18.06 20.19 33.83
N SER A 303 -18.40 19.29 34.74
CA SER A 303 -18.32 19.46 36.18
C SER A 303 -17.82 18.19 36.84
N GLN A 304 -17.14 18.34 37.97
CA GLN A 304 -16.74 17.24 38.84
C GLN A 304 -17.02 17.61 40.29
N LEU A 305 -17.73 16.74 41.01
CA LEU A 305 -17.91 16.83 42.45
C LEU A 305 -17.20 15.66 43.12
N VAL A 306 -16.47 15.92 44.20
CA VAL A 306 -15.83 14.89 45.03
C VAL A 306 -16.10 15.19 46.50
N LEU A 307 -16.46 14.17 47.26
CA LEU A 307 -16.58 14.21 48.71
C LEU A 307 -15.63 13.17 49.30
N LEU A 308 -14.91 13.60 50.33
CA LEU A 308 -14.04 12.81 51.17
C LEU A 308 -14.60 12.88 52.59
N PRO A 309 -15.59 12.04 52.94
CA PRO A 309 -16.28 12.14 54.22
C PRO A 309 -15.35 11.95 55.43
N GLY A 310 -14.35 11.06 55.31
CA GLY A 310 -13.38 10.80 56.36
C GLY A 310 -12.48 12.01 56.69
N GLU A 311 -12.23 12.84 55.70
CA GLU A 311 -11.43 14.06 55.80
C GLU A 311 -12.29 15.33 55.99
N GLU A 312 -13.62 15.19 55.97
CA GLU A 312 -14.59 16.29 55.96
C GLU A 312 -14.32 17.34 54.86
N ILE A 313 -13.92 16.87 53.66
CA ILE A 313 -13.57 17.73 52.52
C ILE A 313 -14.52 17.46 51.35
N GLY A 314 -15.00 18.52 50.72
CA GLY A 314 -15.71 18.50 49.45
C GLY A 314 -14.98 19.34 48.41
N ILE A 315 -15.00 18.91 47.16
CA ILE A 315 -14.34 19.56 46.03
C ILE A 315 -15.36 19.70 44.91
N ALA A 316 -15.44 20.87 44.28
CA ALA A 316 -16.14 21.05 43.02
C ALA A 316 -15.24 21.73 42.00
N VAL A 317 -15.28 21.21 40.77
CA VAL A 317 -14.57 21.73 39.61
C VAL A 317 -15.61 21.97 38.51
N LEU A 318 -15.66 23.18 37.97
CA LEU A 318 -16.59 23.59 36.93
C LEU A 318 -15.80 24.11 35.73
N ALA A 319 -16.06 23.58 34.53
CA ALA A 319 -15.34 23.91 33.31
C ALA A 319 -16.28 24.39 32.20
N ASN A 320 -15.83 25.33 31.38
CA ASN A 320 -16.57 25.82 30.22
C ASN A 320 -16.25 25.09 28.91
N LEU A 321 -15.81 23.85 29.00
CA LEU A 321 -15.55 22.95 27.87
C LEU A 321 -15.85 21.55 28.37
N ASN A 322 -16.53 20.72 27.57
CA ASN A 322 -16.68 19.31 27.89
C ASN A 322 -15.34 18.58 27.76
N SER A 323 -14.76 18.15 28.88
CA SER A 323 -13.48 17.44 28.89
C SER A 323 -13.35 16.52 30.09
N ASP A 324 -12.84 15.30 29.84
CA ASP A 324 -12.53 14.27 30.83
C ASP A 324 -11.48 14.76 31.84
N TYR A 325 -10.65 15.73 31.44
CA TYR A 325 -9.71 16.40 32.34
C TYR A 325 -10.38 17.13 33.51
N THR A 326 -11.66 17.48 33.41
CA THR A 326 -12.40 18.09 34.53
C THR A 326 -12.53 17.13 35.70
N GLU A 327 -12.86 15.87 35.39
CA GLU A 327 -12.90 14.78 36.37
C GLU A 327 -11.52 14.52 36.96
N VAL A 328 -10.51 14.41 36.09
CA VAL A 328 -9.11 14.20 36.51
C VAL A 328 -8.65 15.31 37.43
N ILE A 329 -8.96 16.58 37.13
CA ILE A 329 -8.63 17.71 38.00
C ILE A 329 -9.26 17.54 39.38
N GLY A 330 -10.55 17.19 39.46
CA GLY A 330 -11.24 17.00 40.75
C GLY A 330 -10.67 15.84 41.56
N ASN A 331 -10.53 14.66 40.95
CA ASN A 331 -9.99 13.47 41.60
C ASN A 331 -8.50 13.64 41.95
N GLY A 332 -7.74 14.35 41.12
CA GLY A 332 -6.33 14.66 41.38
C GLY A 332 -6.14 15.69 42.49
N ILE A 333 -7.04 16.67 42.64
CA ILE A 333 -7.07 17.53 43.84
C ILE A 333 -7.30 16.67 45.08
N ALA A 334 -8.28 15.75 45.05
CA ALA A 334 -8.54 14.83 46.16
C ALA A 334 -7.30 13.99 46.51
N ALA A 335 -6.62 13.43 45.52
CA ALA A 335 -5.38 12.67 45.71
C ALA A 335 -4.27 13.52 46.35
N ILE A 336 -4.06 14.75 45.85
CA ILE A 336 -3.05 15.67 46.40
C ILE A 336 -3.35 16.00 47.86
N LEU A 337 -4.62 16.24 48.22
CA LEU A 337 -5.02 16.52 49.61
C LEU A 337 -4.80 15.31 50.53
N GLN A 338 -4.93 14.10 50.01
CA GLN A 338 -4.60 12.85 50.71
C GLN A 338 -3.10 12.51 50.72
N GLY A 339 -2.23 13.38 50.18
CA GLY A 339 -0.79 13.14 50.09
C GLY A 339 -0.39 12.08 49.05
N LYS A 340 -1.29 11.73 48.13
CA LYS A 340 -1.05 10.82 47.01
C LYS A 340 -0.68 11.60 45.75
N ALA A 341 0.03 10.94 44.82
CA ALA A 341 0.22 11.50 43.49
C ALA A 341 -1.10 11.42 42.70
N PRO A 342 -1.51 12.49 41.98
CA PRO A 342 -2.67 12.42 41.12
C PRO A 342 -2.42 11.46 39.95
N GLU A 343 -3.42 10.68 39.59
CA GLU A 343 -3.33 9.78 38.44
C GLU A 343 -3.36 10.58 37.12
N PRO A 344 -2.51 10.24 36.14
CA PRO A 344 -2.53 10.90 34.84
C PRO A 344 -3.74 10.43 34.01
N LEU A 345 -4.36 11.33 33.26
CA LEU A 345 -5.31 10.94 32.21
C LEU A 345 -4.55 10.31 31.03
N GLU A 346 -4.99 9.14 30.57
CA GLU A 346 -4.42 8.49 29.38
C GLU A 346 -4.85 9.18 28.08
N SER A 347 -6.14 9.51 27.95
CA SER A 347 -6.75 10.10 26.74
C SER A 347 -8.04 10.84 27.09
N ASP A 348 -8.35 11.92 26.36
CA ASP A 348 -9.66 12.59 26.40
C ASP A 348 -10.41 12.25 25.10
N MET A 349 -11.60 11.67 25.23
CA MET A 349 -12.33 11.09 24.09
C MET A 349 -12.63 12.14 23.00
N PHE A 350 -13.12 13.32 23.40
CA PHE A 350 -13.52 14.37 22.45
C PHE A 350 -12.31 15.08 21.87
N GLN A 351 -11.25 15.28 22.65
CA GLN A 351 -10.00 15.84 22.16
C GLN A 351 -9.31 14.90 21.15
N ASP A 352 -9.25 13.60 21.42
CA ASP A 352 -8.62 12.64 20.53
C ASP A 352 -9.45 12.41 19.26
N MET A 353 -10.79 12.42 19.38
CA MET A 353 -11.67 12.46 18.21
C MET A 353 -11.41 13.71 17.36
N ASP A 354 -11.19 14.88 17.96
CA ASP A 354 -10.88 16.12 17.23
C ASP A 354 -9.55 16.03 16.50
N ARG A 355 -8.50 15.51 17.16
CA ARG A 355 -7.18 15.30 16.56
C ARG A 355 -7.26 14.35 15.37
N LEU A 356 -7.94 13.21 15.55
CA LEU A 356 -8.10 12.21 14.50
C LEU A 356 -8.92 12.75 13.32
N ALA A 357 -10.06 13.37 13.58
CA ALA A 357 -10.90 13.97 12.55
C ALA A 357 -10.15 15.07 11.80
N THR A 358 -9.38 15.91 12.48
CA THR A 358 -8.54 16.94 11.87
C THR A 358 -7.46 16.33 10.96
N ALA A 359 -6.79 15.26 11.40
CA ALA A 359 -5.80 14.57 10.58
C ALA A 359 -6.44 13.94 9.33
N ILE A 360 -7.59 13.27 9.48
CA ILE A 360 -8.36 12.70 8.38
C ILE A 360 -8.80 13.79 7.41
N PHE A 361 -9.28 14.93 7.91
CA PHE A 361 -9.68 16.07 7.11
C PHE A 361 -8.53 16.60 6.26
N ILE A 362 -7.36 16.86 6.86
CA ILE A 362 -6.16 17.35 6.15
C ILE A 362 -5.74 16.37 5.06
N VAL A 363 -5.62 15.08 5.38
CA VAL A 363 -5.21 14.04 4.42
C VAL A 363 -6.22 13.92 3.28
N SER A 364 -7.52 13.91 3.59
CA SER A 364 -8.59 13.76 2.61
C SER A 364 -8.72 14.97 1.69
N VAL A 365 -8.49 16.18 2.20
CA VAL A 365 -8.43 17.39 1.37
C VAL A 365 -7.23 17.34 0.42
N ILE A 366 -6.04 16.95 0.89
CA ILE A 366 -4.84 16.81 0.04
C ILE A 366 -5.09 15.76 -1.07
N LEU A 367 -5.67 14.62 -0.72
CA LEU A 367 -6.03 13.57 -1.68
C LEU A 367 -7.10 14.06 -2.66
N GLY A 368 -8.15 14.73 -2.17
CA GLY A 368 -9.20 15.33 -2.99
C GLY A 368 -8.65 16.32 -4.01
N LEU A 369 -7.77 17.24 -3.59
CA LEU A 369 -7.09 18.19 -4.50
C LEU A 369 -6.22 17.46 -5.52
N THR A 370 -5.50 16.41 -5.10
CA THR A 370 -4.70 15.58 -6.01
C THR A 370 -5.59 14.90 -7.05
N PHE A 371 -6.71 14.31 -6.64
CA PHE A 371 -7.64 13.64 -7.56
C PHE A 371 -8.34 14.64 -8.48
N ALA A 372 -8.70 15.83 -7.99
CA ALA A 372 -9.24 16.90 -8.81
C ALA A 372 -8.22 17.35 -9.88
N PHE A 373 -6.94 17.46 -9.51
CA PHE A 373 -5.86 17.77 -10.46
C PHE A 373 -5.68 16.66 -11.51
N LEU A 374 -5.62 15.40 -11.09
CA LEU A 374 -5.51 14.24 -11.99
C LEU A 374 -6.71 14.14 -12.94
N LEU A 375 -7.92 14.37 -12.42
CA LEU A 375 -9.15 14.42 -13.19
C LEU A 375 -9.11 15.56 -14.22
N GLY A 376 -8.69 16.75 -13.81
CA GLY A 376 -8.50 17.90 -14.70
C GLY A 376 -7.53 17.59 -15.84
N MET A 377 -6.40 16.95 -15.55
CA MET A 377 -5.46 16.48 -16.58
C MET A 377 -6.08 15.43 -17.51
N ALA A 378 -6.83 14.47 -16.97
CA ALA A 378 -7.50 13.44 -17.77
C ALA A 378 -8.56 14.03 -18.71
N LEU A 379 -9.34 15.00 -18.23
CA LEU A 379 -10.34 15.74 -19.02
C LEU A 379 -9.66 16.61 -20.09
N MET A 380 -8.54 17.26 -19.77
CA MET A 380 -7.76 18.01 -20.76
C MET A 380 -7.17 17.10 -21.85
N ASP A 381 -6.66 15.92 -21.48
CA ASP A 381 -6.16 14.92 -22.43
C ASP A 381 -7.28 14.39 -23.35
N PHE A 382 -8.51 14.26 -22.82
CA PHE A 382 -9.69 13.95 -23.61
C PHE A 382 -10.04 15.08 -24.59
N ALA A 383 -10.03 16.33 -24.13
CA ALA A 383 -10.25 17.51 -24.99
C ALA A 383 -9.19 17.63 -26.10
N LYS A 384 -7.93 17.29 -25.81
CA LYS A 384 -6.81 17.23 -26.77
C LYS A 384 -6.82 15.98 -27.67
N ARG A 385 -7.86 15.13 -27.59
CA ARG A 385 -7.99 13.85 -28.33
C ARG A 385 -6.83 12.88 -28.12
N GLN A 386 -6.09 13.00 -27.02
CA GLN A 386 -5.02 12.06 -26.65
C GLN A 386 -5.57 10.79 -26.00
N ARG A 387 -6.78 10.87 -25.44
CA ARG A 387 -7.59 9.74 -24.99
C ARG A 387 -8.75 9.55 -25.95
N THR A 388 -8.92 8.36 -26.49
CA THR A 388 -10.04 8.04 -27.39
C THR A 388 -10.95 7.01 -26.74
N LEU A 389 -12.25 7.10 -27.03
CA LEU A 389 -13.24 6.13 -26.55
C LEU A 389 -12.81 4.75 -27.04
N SER A 390 -12.66 3.80 -26.11
CA SER A 390 -12.58 2.39 -26.49
C SER A 390 -13.96 1.93 -26.99
N SER A 391 -14.04 0.83 -27.75
CA SER A 391 -15.34 0.29 -28.15
C SER A 391 -16.20 0.03 -26.90
N PHE A 392 -17.32 0.73 -26.74
CA PHE A 392 -18.17 0.63 -25.57
C PHE A 392 -18.83 -0.76 -25.52
N THR A 393 -18.31 -1.62 -24.64
CA THR A 393 -18.75 -3.02 -24.48
C THR A 393 -19.61 -3.21 -23.23
N ARG A 394 -20.35 -4.33 -23.13
CA ARG A 394 -21.11 -4.72 -21.93
C ARG A 394 -20.29 -4.68 -20.63
N LYS A 395 -18.98 -4.87 -20.71
CA LYS A 395 -18.05 -4.77 -19.56
C LYS A 395 -18.00 -3.36 -18.96
N HIS A 396 -18.12 -2.32 -19.77
CA HIS A 396 -18.13 -0.93 -19.29
C HIS A 396 -19.42 -0.63 -18.51
N ILE A 397 -20.57 -1.10 -19.00
CA ILE A 397 -21.85 -0.95 -18.30
C ILE A 397 -21.79 -1.66 -16.94
N ALA A 398 -21.28 -2.89 -16.90
CA ALA A 398 -21.10 -3.63 -15.65
C ALA A 398 -20.18 -2.88 -14.67
N HIS A 399 -19.08 -2.30 -15.16
CA HIS A 399 -18.18 -1.50 -14.31
C HIS A 399 -18.87 -0.27 -13.72
N VAL A 400 -19.67 0.46 -14.51
CA VAL A 400 -20.43 1.62 -14.00
C VAL A 400 -21.39 1.21 -12.90
N ILE A 401 -22.16 0.14 -13.12
CA ILE A 401 -23.11 -0.38 -12.12
C ILE A 401 -22.38 -0.77 -10.84
N VAL A 402 -21.25 -1.47 -10.95
CA VAL A 402 -20.43 -1.86 -9.77
C VAL A 402 -19.86 -0.64 -9.06
N THR A 403 -19.38 0.37 -9.79
CA THR A 403 -18.87 1.61 -9.18
C THR A 403 -19.96 2.38 -8.45
N ILE A 404 -21.17 2.49 -9.03
CA ILE A 404 -22.31 3.14 -8.37
C ILE A 404 -22.71 2.35 -7.12
N ALA A 405 -22.85 1.02 -7.22
CA ALA A 405 -23.17 0.17 -6.09
C ALA A 405 -22.14 0.30 -4.96
N LEU A 406 -20.85 0.36 -5.30
CA LEU A 406 -19.77 0.58 -4.34
C LEU A 406 -19.86 1.97 -3.68
N LEU A 407 -20.08 3.04 -4.44
CA LEU A 407 -20.23 4.38 -3.89
C LEU A 407 -21.47 4.49 -2.98
N SER A 408 -22.58 3.87 -3.36
CA SER A 408 -23.79 3.78 -2.53
C SER A 408 -23.53 2.99 -1.24
N PHE A 409 -22.77 1.89 -1.31
CA PHE A 409 -22.40 1.11 -0.13
C PHE A 409 -21.47 1.89 0.80
N ILE A 410 -20.47 2.60 0.28
CA ILE A 410 -19.61 3.49 1.07
C ILE A 410 -20.44 4.60 1.73
N ALA A 411 -21.35 5.24 0.99
CA ALA A 411 -22.22 6.27 1.54
C ALA A 411 -23.08 5.74 2.69
N TYR A 412 -23.63 4.52 2.54
CA TYR A 412 -24.37 3.85 3.61
C TYR A 412 -23.47 3.57 4.84
N CYS A 413 -22.25 3.06 4.63
CA CYS A 413 -21.29 2.89 5.73
C CYS A 413 -20.94 4.22 6.41
N LEU A 414 -20.85 5.34 5.70
CA LEU A 414 -20.65 6.65 6.33
C LEU A 414 -21.85 7.05 7.20
N THR A 415 -23.09 6.74 6.77
CA THR A 415 -24.29 7.03 7.58
C THR A 415 -24.34 6.20 8.87
N CYS A 416 -23.80 4.99 8.90
CA CYS A 416 -23.79 4.11 10.07
C CYS A 416 -22.67 4.41 11.08
N ILE A 417 -21.79 5.39 10.84
CA ILE A 417 -20.63 5.66 11.73
C ILE A 417 -21.05 5.86 13.20
N PRO A 418 -22.00 6.74 13.54
CA PRO A 418 -22.43 6.96 14.93
C PRO A 418 -22.95 5.70 15.60
N GLU A 419 -23.81 4.97 14.90
CA GLU A 419 -24.45 3.76 15.42
C GLU A 419 -23.42 2.68 15.76
N VAL A 420 -22.41 2.50 14.89
CA VAL A 420 -21.46 1.39 15.02
C VAL A 420 -20.26 1.74 15.90
N LEU A 421 -19.70 2.94 15.72
CA LEU A 421 -18.47 3.36 16.40
C LEU A 421 -18.73 4.07 17.73
N PHE A 422 -19.94 4.60 17.95
CA PHE A 422 -20.28 5.43 19.12
C PHE A 422 -21.53 4.90 19.84
N MET A 423 -21.54 3.63 20.21
CA MET A 423 -22.54 3.02 21.11
C MET A 423 -24.01 3.25 20.69
N GLY A 424 -24.33 3.14 19.41
CA GLY A 424 -25.72 3.28 18.93
C GLY A 424 -26.21 4.72 18.80
N LEU A 425 -25.36 5.74 18.99
CA LEU A 425 -25.75 7.15 18.90
C LEU A 425 -26.15 7.57 17.47
N SER A 426 -26.88 8.69 17.35
CA SER A 426 -27.33 9.24 16.06
C SER A 426 -26.41 10.35 15.54
N TRP A 427 -26.49 10.68 14.23
CA TRP A 427 -25.76 11.82 13.67
C TRP A 427 -26.21 13.15 14.28
N ASP A 428 -27.49 13.31 14.60
CA ASP A 428 -28.00 14.52 15.24
C ASP A 428 -27.38 14.72 16.63
N PHE A 429 -27.25 13.63 17.40
CA PHE A 429 -26.55 13.64 18.68
C PHE A 429 -25.06 13.97 18.50
N MET A 430 -24.39 13.31 17.55
CA MET A 430 -22.97 13.53 17.28
C MET A 430 -22.70 14.97 16.81
N GLN A 431 -23.59 15.60 16.06
CA GLN A 431 -23.43 17.00 15.66
C GLN A 431 -23.41 17.94 16.88
N VAL A 432 -24.16 17.62 17.93
CA VAL A 432 -24.22 18.40 19.16
C VAL A 432 -23.02 18.12 20.06
N TRP A 433 -22.63 16.86 20.24
CA TRP A 433 -21.59 16.46 21.19
C TRP A 433 -20.18 16.37 20.60
N ALA A 434 -20.01 15.78 19.42
CA ALA A 434 -18.69 15.51 18.83
C ALA A 434 -18.04 16.76 18.22
N PRO A 435 -16.70 16.87 18.20
CA PRO A 435 -15.97 18.05 17.76
C PRO A 435 -16.38 18.58 16.38
N PHE A 436 -16.21 19.89 16.17
CA PHE A 436 -16.51 20.54 14.89
C PHE A 436 -15.76 19.95 13.70
N SER A 437 -14.62 19.29 13.91
CA SER A 437 -13.82 18.68 12.85
C SER A 437 -14.40 17.36 12.30
N LEU A 438 -15.29 16.67 13.03
CA LEU A 438 -15.77 15.34 12.66
C LEU A 438 -16.56 15.33 11.33
N LEU A 439 -17.59 16.19 11.21
CA LEU A 439 -18.41 16.28 10.00
C LEU A 439 -17.59 16.73 8.77
N PRO A 440 -16.76 17.81 8.84
CA PRO A 440 -15.84 18.15 7.77
C PRO A 440 -14.94 17.00 7.34
N ALA A 441 -14.41 16.21 8.29
CA ALA A 441 -13.61 15.03 7.98
C ALA A 441 -14.39 14.01 7.16
N VAL A 442 -15.60 13.63 7.59
CA VAL A 442 -16.48 12.68 6.90
C VAL A 442 -16.82 13.15 5.47
N PHE A 443 -17.22 14.42 5.30
CA PHE A 443 -17.53 14.97 3.99
C PHE A 443 -16.30 15.07 3.08
N SER A 444 -15.13 15.40 3.63
CA SER A 444 -13.88 15.46 2.86
C SER A 444 -13.45 14.08 2.34
N VAL A 445 -13.62 13.02 3.15
CA VAL A 445 -13.39 11.62 2.73
C VAL A 445 -14.34 11.26 1.60
N ALA A 446 -15.64 11.52 1.76
CA ALA A 446 -16.65 11.22 0.73
C ALA A 446 -16.33 11.94 -0.60
N GLY A 447 -15.95 13.23 -0.53
CA GLY A 447 -15.54 14.01 -1.69
C GLY A 447 -14.30 13.44 -2.38
N ALA A 448 -13.27 13.07 -1.62
CA ALA A 448 -12.06 12.46 -2.18
C ALA A 448 -12.34 11.11 -2.85
N VAL A 449 -13.14 10.24 -2.22
CA VAL A 449 -13.56 8.95 -2.78
C VAL A 449 -14.34 9.14 -4.09
N PHE A 450 -15.27 10.09 -4.12
CA PHE A 450 -16.03 10.41 -5.33
C PHE A 450 -15.12 10.89 -6.46
N LEU A 451 -14.22 11.84 -6.19
CA LEU A 451 -13.26 12.35 -7.19
C LEU A 451 -12.34 11.25 -7.72
N PHE A 452 -11.87 10.35 -6.86
CA PHE A 452 -11.06 9.21 -7.26
C PHE A 452 -11.84 8.22 -8.14
N ALA A 453 -13.06 7.85 -7.74
CA ALA A 453 -13.91 6.96 -8.51
C ALA A 453 -14.23 7.54 -9.89
N PHE A 454 -14.51 8.84 -9.96
CA PHE A 454 -14.76 9.53 -11.22
C PHE A 454 -13.51 9.62 -12.10
N TYR A 455 -12.35 9.92 -11.53
CA TYR A 455 -11.07 9.85 -12.24
C TYR A 455 -10.80 8.46 -12.82
N MET A 456 -10.97 7.41 -12.02
CA MET A 456 -10.78 6.02 -12.46
C MET A 456 -11.75 5.64 -13.58
N PHE A 457 -13.00 6.10 -13.51
CA PHE A 457 -13.98 5.91 -14.57
C PHE A 457 -13.51 6.55 -15.89
N ILE A 458 -13.03 7.79 -15.87
CA ILE A 458 -12.51 8.48 -17.07
C ILE A 458 -11.31 7.73 -17.65
N VAL A 459 -10.35 7.33 -16.81
CA VAL A 459 -9.15 6.60 -17.28
C VAL A 459 -9.51 5.23 -17.87
N TYR A 460 -10.51 4.55 -17.31
CA TYR A 460 -10.96 3.25 -17.79
C TYR A 460 -11.71 3.33 -19.13
N VAL A 461 -12.64 4.27 -19.28
CA VAL A 461 -13.44 4.44 -20.50
C VAL A 461 -12.63 5.08 -21.64
N PHE A 462 -11.73 6.00 -21.29
CA PHE A 462 -10.91 6.77 -22.24
C PHE A 462 -9.40 6.50 -22.01
N PRO A 463 -8.90 5.32 -22.41
CA PRO A 463 -7.50 4.95 -22.21
C PRO A 463 -6.54 5.76 -23.11
N LYS A 464 -5.30 5.94 -22.64
CA LYS A 464 -4.18 6.58 -23.37
C LYS A 464 -3.11 5.54 -23.68
N LYS A 465 -2.70 5.41 -24.96
CA LYS A 465 -1.82 4.33 -25.48
C LYS A 465 -0.43 4.17 -24.81
N LYS A 466 0.05 5.16 -24.02
CA LYS A 466 1.38 5.13 -23.36
C LYS A 466 1.38 5.76 -21.96
N GLU A 467 0.26 5.70 -21.25
CA GLU A 467 0.17 6.30 -19.93
C GLU A 467 0.94 5.50 -18.87
N LYS A 468 1.92 6.14 -18.23
CA LYS A 468 2.60 5.61 -17.04
C LYS A 468 1.70 5.86 -15.83
N ALA A 469 0.82 4.91 -15.52
CA ALA A 469 -0.15 5.01 -14.44
C ALA A 469 0.45 4.77 -13.03
N LEU A 470 1.61 5.37 -12.71
CA LEU A 470 2.29 5.15 -11.43
C LEU A 470 1.52 5.75 -10.23
N ILE A 471 0.95 6.94 -10.39
CA ILE A 471 0.20 7.62 -9.32
C ILE A 471 -1.09 6.84 -8.96
N PRO A 472 -1.94 6.41 -9.91
CA PRO A 472 -3.10 5.56 -9.61
C PRO A 472 -2.75 4.25 -8.89
N LEU A 473 -1.61 3.64 -9.24
CA LEU A 473 -1.15 2.41 -8.59
C LEU A 473 -0.77 2.63 -7.12
N PHE A 474 -0.10 3.74 -6.82
CA PHE A 474 0.20 4.14 -5.45
C PHE A 474 -1.08 4.32 -4.63
N ILE A 475 -2.05 5.06 -5.17
CA ILE A 475 -3.35 5.31 -4.51
C ILE A 475 -4.11 4.00 -4.27
N LEU A 476 -4.19 3.13 -5.27
CA LEU A 476 -4.85 1.83 -5.13
C LEU A 476 -4.17 0.96 -4.06
N SER A 477 -2.85 1.02 -3.94
CA SER A 477 -2.10 0.32 -2.89
C SER A 477 -2.46 0.83 -1.49
N PHE A 478 -2.65 2.15 -1.36
CA PHE A 478 -3.17 2.75 -0.13
C PHE A 478 -4.59 2.26 0.19
N ILE A 479 -5.50 2.23 -0.79
CA ILE A 479 -6.87 1.74 -0.61
C ILE A 479 -6.87 0.27 -0.19
N SER A 480 -6.04 -0.57 -0.81
CA SER A 480 -5.93 -1.98 -0.47
C SER A 480 -5.41 -2.18 0.96
N GLY A 481 -4.36 -1.46 1.35
CA GLY A 481 -3.81 -1.54 2.71
C GLY A 481 -4.75 -0.96 3.76
N PHE A 482 -5.48 0.10 3.44
CA PHE A 482 -6.53 0.66 4.30
C PHE A 482 -7.71 -0.30 4.47
N GLY A 483 -8.17 -0.94 3.40
CA GLY A 483 -9.19 -1.99 3.47
C GLY A 483 -8.76 -3.13 4.39
N ASN A 484 -7.49 -3.53 4.31
CA ASN A 484 -6.93 -4.53 5.20
C ASN A 484 -6.89 -4.06 6.67
N ALA A 485 -6.56 -2.79 6.91
CA ALA A 485 -6.59 -2.21 8.24
C ALA A 485 -8.01 -2.16 8.84
N ILE A 486 -9.04 -1.85 8.04
CA ILE A 486 -10.45 -1.91 8.47
C ILE A 486 -10.81 -3.33 8.90
N VAL A 487 -10.39 -4.35 8.14
CA VAL A 487 -10.63 -5.77 8.50
C VAL A 487 -10.06 -6.07 9.88
N ILE A 488 -8.82 -5.67 10.15
CA ILE A 488 -8.17 -5.87 11.45
C ILE A 488 -8.92 -5.12 12.55
N PHE A 489 -9.21 -3.84 12.32
CA PHE A 489 -9.93 -2.99 13.27
C PHE A 489 -11.29 -3.59 13.63
N SER A 490 -12.08 -4.00 12.63
CA SER A 490 -13.40 -4.60 12.85
C SER A 490 -13.32 -5.89 13.65
N VAL A 491 -12.28 -6.72 13.44
CA VAL A 491 -12.08 -7.95 14.22
C VAL A 491 -11.70 -7.62 15.67
N VAL A 492 -10.74 -6.71 15.88
CA VAL A 492 -10.33 -6.31 17.23
C VAL A 492 -11.49 -5.69 18.00
N GLU A 493 -12.27 -4.83 17.35
CA GLU A 493 -13.40 -4.16 17.98
C GLU A 493 -14.56 -5.14 18.26
N ALA A 494 -14.78 -6.12 17.39
CA ALA A 494 -15.74 -7.19 17.64
C ALA A 494 -15.34 -8.07 18.84
N LEU A 495 -14.04 -8.29 19.07
CA LEU A 495 -13.54 -9.04 20.22
C LEU A 495 -13.74 -8.31 21.55
N LYS A 496 -13.91 -6.98 21.54
CA LYS A 496 -14.23 -6.22 22.76
C LYS A 496 -15.70 -6.35 23.16
N LYS A 497 -16.60 -6.64 22.22
CA LYS A 497 -18.06 -6.65 22.40
C LYS A 497 -18.63 -8.07 22.28
N VAL A 498 -18.12 -8.99 23.12
CA VAL A 498 -18.36 -10.44 22.98
C VAL A 498 -19.84 -10.83 23.12
N ASP A 499 -20.64 -10.06 23.86
CA ASP A 499 -22.00 -10.46 24.23
C ASP A 499 -23.09 -10.08 23.20
N GLN A 500 -22.77 -9.32 22.15
CA GLN A 500 -23.73 -8.94 21.09
C GLN A 500 -23.11 -8.95 19.68
N VAL A 501 -23.79 -9.58 18.72
CA VAL A 501 -23.39 -9.53 17.31
C VAL A 501 -23.65 -8.14 16.74
N ASN A 502 -22.61 -7.31 16.67
CA ASN A 502 -22.70 -6.00 16.05
C ASN A 502 -22.68 -6.13 14.51
N LEU A 503 -23.88 -6.18 13.90
CA LEU A 503 -24.09 -6.21 12.45
C LEU A 503 -23.37 -5.04 11.74
N GLY A 504 -23.23 -3.91 12.41
CA GLY A 504 -22.46 -2.76 11.95
C GLY A 504 -20.99 -3.06 11.73
N LEU A 505 -20.31 -3.67 12.72
CA LEU A 505 -18.92 -4.08 12.59
C LEU A 505 -18.72 -5.10 11.46
N LEU A 506 -19.71 -5.99 11.25
CA LEU A 506 -19.69 -6.92 10.13
C LEU A 506 -19.81 -6.21 8.76
N LEU A 507 -20.60 -5.13 8.67
CA LEU A 507 -20.68 -4.30 7.46
C LEU A 507 -19.32 -3.64 7.13
N TYR A 508 -18.63 -3.07 8.12
CA TYR A 508 -17.29 -2.51 7.92
C TYR A 508 -16.25 -3.59 7.59
N TYR A 509 -16.33 -4.76 8.21
CA TYR A 509 -15.50 -5.90 7.87
C TYR A 509 -15.67 -6.29 6.38
N GLY A 510 -16.92 -6.38 5.91
CA GLY A 510 -17.25 -6.61 4.50
C GLY A 510 -16.72 -5.51 3.57
N LEU A 511 -16.83 -4.24 3.96
CA LEU A 511 -16.26 -3.10 3.24
C LEU A 511 -14.73 -3.20 3.14
N GLY A 512 -14.06 -3.54 4.25
CA GLY A 512 -12.62 -3.73 4.31
C GLY A 512 -12.14 -4.83 3.37
N ILE A 513 -12.81 -6.00 3.37
CA ILE A 513 -12.54 -7.09 2.42
C ILE A 513 -12.72 -6.62 0.99
N LEU A 514 -13.81 -5.91 0.71
CA LEU A 514 -14.09 -5.40 -0.64
C LEU A 514 -12.97 -4.46 -1.11
N PHE A 515 -12.56 -3.50 -0.29
CA PHE A 515 -11.45 -2.60 -0.60
C PHE A 515 -10.13 -3.34 -0.79
N TYR A 516 -9.83 -4.31 0.08
CA TYR A 516 -8.63 -5.14 -0.04
C TYR A 516 -8.63 -5.92 -1.36
N VAL A 517 -9.68 -6.69 -1.65
CA VAL A 517 -9.77 -7.55 -2.83
C VAL A 517 -9.83 -6.72 -4.13
N ALA A 518 -10.66 -5.68 -4.16
CA ALA A 518 -10.78 -4.81 -5.34
C ALA A 518 -9.47 -4.06 -5.61
N GLY A 519 -8.85 -3.50 -4.57
CA GLY A 519 -7.55 -2.85 -4.63
C GLY A 519 -6.48 -3.81 -5.18
N GLN A 520 -6.31 -4.98 -4.55
CA GLN A 520 -5.35 -5.99 -4.99
C GLN A 520 -5.54 -6.39 -6.45
N LYS A 521 -6.77 -6.66 -6.87
CA LYS A 521 -7.08 -7.10 -8.23
C LYS A 521 -6.76 -6.02 -9.26
N LEU A 522 -7.13 -4.77 -8.99
CA LEU A 522 -6.85 -3.65 -9.90
C LEU A 522 -5.35 -3.38 -10.02
N ILE A 523 -4.64 -3.35 -8.89
CA ILE A 523 -3.19 -3.11 -8.87
C ILE A 523 -2.46 -4.22 -9.61
N ARG A 524 -2.71 -5.50 -9.27
CA ARG A 524 -2.02 -6.65 -9.89
C ARG A 524 -2.24 -6.68 -11.40
N ASN A 525 -3.47 -6.52 -11.87
CA ASN A 525 -3.77 -6.55 -13.30
C ASN A 525 -3.02 -5.45 -14.05
N LYS A 526 -3.01 -4.22 -13.53
CA LYS A 526 -2.36 -3.10 -14.21
C LYS A 526 -0.84 -3.20 -14.20
N MET A 527 -0.28 -3.71 -13.11
CA MET A 527 1.16 -3.94 -12.94
C MET A 527 1.69 -5.04 -13.86
N ILE A 528 0.93 -6.11 -14.06
CA ILE A 528 1.25 -7.16 -15.04
C ILE A 528 1.33 -6.56 -16.45
N GLU A 529 0.33 -5.79 -16.86
CA GLU A 529 0.29 -5.16 -18.19
C GLU A 529 1.48 -4.21 -18.42
N LEU A 530 1.75 -3.30 -17.48
CA LEU A 530 2.84 -2.33 -17.60
C LEU A 530 4.20 -3.00 -17.76
N THR A 531 4.42 -4.11 -17.07
CA THR A 531 5.74 -4.75 -17.08
C THR A 531 5.95 -5.70 -18.23
N HIS A 532 4.94 -6.44 -18.66
CA HIS A 532 5.06 -7.16 -19.91
C HIS A 532 5.34 -6.21 -21.08
N ASN A 533 4.71 -5.03 -21.11
CA ASN A 533 5.00 -4.00 -22.10
C ASN A 533 6.43 -3.46 -21.97
N LEU A 534 6.92 -3.21 -20.76
CA LEU A 534 8.29 -2.73 -20.52
C LEU A 534 9.34 -3.78 -20.90
N VAL A 535 9.14 -5.04 -20.54
CA VAL A 535 10.03 -6.14 -20.94
C VAL A 535 9.99 -6.34 -22.45
N TYR A 536 8.81 -6.27 -23.07
CA TYR A 536 8.67 -6.30 -24.52
C TYR A 536 9.45 -5.17 -25.21
N GLU A 537 9.34 -3.94 -24.70
CA GLU A 537 10.07 -2.78 -25.23
C GLU A 537 11.59 -2.97 -25.11
N LYS A 538 12.07 -3.44 -23.94
CA LYS A 538 13.50 -3.70 -23.72
C LYS A 538 14.03 -4.84 -24.56
N ARG A 539 13.31 -5.97 -24.67
CA ARG A 539 13.66 -7.09 -25.56
C ARG A 539 13.70 -6.66 -27.02
N SER A 540 12.68 -5.94 -27.47
CA SER A 540 12.62 -5.44 -28.85
C SER A 540 13.77 -4.49 -29.14
N LYS A 541 14.10 -3.58 -28.21
CA LYS A 541 15.25 -2.69 -28.35
C LYS A 541 16.58 -3.45 -28.40
N LEU A 542 16.77 -4.45 -27.54
CA LEU A 542 17.97 -5.27 -27.55
C LEU A 542 18.12 -6.05 -28.87
N ILE A 543 17.04 -6.67 -29.35
CA ILE A 543 17.03 -7.39 -30.64
C ILE A 543 17.35 -6.43 -31.79
N GLN A 544 16.71 -5.25 -31.82
CA GLN A 544 17.00 -4.24 -32.83
C GLN A 544 18.45 -3.78 -32.78
N ASN A 545 19.00 -3.50 -31.59
CA ASN A 545 20.41 -3.12 -31.45
C ASN A 545 21.34 -4.25 -31.94
N LEU A 546 21.07 -5.50 -31.58
CA LEU A 546 21.88 -6.65 -32.02
C LEU A 546 21.85 -6.81 -33.54
N LEU A 547 20.68 -6.64 -34.19
CA LEU A 547 20.54 -6.71 -35.65
C LEU A 547 21.31 -5.60 -36.39
N HIS A 548 21.53 -4.44 -35.77
CA HIS A 548 22.28 -3.31 -36.35
C HIS A 548 23.73 -3.25 -35.86
N THR A 549 24.17 -4.20 -35.03
CA THR A 549 25.56 -4.24 -34.55
C THR A 549 26.47 -4.74 -35.68
N PRO A 550 27.53 -4.01 -36.05
CA PRO A 550 28.47 -4.46 -37.08
C PRO A 550 29.05 -5.84 -36.77
N PHE A 551 29.22 -6.69 -37.80
CA PHE A 551 29.59 -8.10 -37.63
C PHE A 551 30.88 -8.30 -36.81
N TYR A 552 31.93 -7.53 -37.07
CA TYR A 552 33.21 -7.62 -36.31
C TYR A 552 33.09 -7.33 -34.81
N LYS A 553 32.04 -6.59 -34.38
CA LYS A 553 31.74 -6.37 -32.95
C LYS A 553 30.85 -7.48 -32.40
N PHE A 554 29.88 -7.93 -33.19
CA PHE A 554 29.02 -9.04 -32.82
C PHE A 554 29.83 -10.31 -32.52
N GLU A 555 30.89 -10.57 -33.29
CA GLU A 555 31.83 -11.69 -33.10
C GLU A 555 32.56 -11.66 -31.74
N LYS A 556 32.66 -10.49 -31.08
CA LYS A 556 33.28 -10.33 -29.76
C LYS A 556 32.32 -10.53 -28.58
N ILE A 557 31.00 -10.58 -28.83
CA ILE A 557 29.99 -10.76 -27.77
C ILE A 557 29.86 -12.25 -27.46
N ASP A 558 29.91 -12.64 -26.18
CA ASP A 558 29.70 -14.03 -25.79
C ASP A 558 28.27 -14.48 -26.15
N ARG A 559 28.16 -15.61 -26.87
CA ARG A 559 26.86 -16.15 -27.28
C ARG A 559 26.04 -16.59 -26.07
N GLY A 560 26.69 -17.12 -25.03
CA GLY A 560 26.05 -17.52 -23.78
C GLY A 560 25.39 -16.35 -23.07
N GLU A 561 26.06 -15.19 -23.02
CA GLU A 561 25.55 -13.93 -22.48
C GLU A 561 24.26 -13.48 -23.20
N ILE A 562 24.25 -13.50 -24.55
CA ILE A 562 23.06 -13.12 -25.34
C ILE A 562 21.86 -14.03 -24.99
N TYR A 563 22.07 -15.34 -24.93
CA TYR A 563 21.01 -16.30 -24.58
C TYR A 563 20.52 -16.13 -23.14
N ALA A 564 21.44 -15.93 -22.18
CA ALA A 564 21.11 -15.74 -20.78
C ALA A 564 20.26 -14.47 -20.56
N VAL A 565 20.60 -13.37 -21.24
CA VAL A 565 19.86 -12.10 -21.11
C VAL A 565 18.49 -12.17 -21.80
N LEU A 566 18.43 -12.64 -23.05
CA LEU A 566 17.18 -12.67 -23.82
C LEU A 566 16.14 -13.62 -23.25
N LYS A 567 16.57 -14.72 -22.62
CA LYS A 567 15.67 -15.72 -22.04
C LYS A 567 15.51 -15.52 -20.53
N GLY A 568 16.59 -15.69 -19.76
CA GLY A 568 16.54 -15.78 -18.30
C GLY A 568 16.35 -14.42 -17.59
N ASP A 569 17.23 -13.46 -17.83
CA ASP A 569 17.23 -12.20 -17.06
C ASP A 569 15.97 -11.36 -17.32
N THR A 570 15.46 -11.38 -18.56
CA THR A 570 14.23 -10.66 -18.91
C THR A 570 12.96 -11.27 -18.31
N GLU A 571 12.95 -12.59 -18.05
CA GLU A 571 11.85 -13.24 -17.32
C GLU A 571 11.89 -12.87 -15.84
N LEU A 572 13.06 -12.88 -15.21
CA LEU A 572 13.22 -12.44 -13.82
C LEU A 572 12.77 -10.98 -13.63
N VAL A 573 13.18 -10.09 -14.52
CA VAL A 573 12.73 -8.68 -14.52
C VAL A 573 11.21 -8.55 -14.63
N SER A 574 10.52 -9.48 -15.28
CA SER A 574 9.08 -9.43 -15.44
C SER A 574 8.29 -9.64 -14.12
N HIS A 575 8.92 -10.24 -13.10
CA HIS A 575 8.30 -10.50 -11.79
C HIS A 575 8.31 -9.28 -10.86
N LEU A 576 9.17 -8.28 -11.11
CA LEU A 576 9.29 -7.03 -10.34
C LEU A 576 7.97 -6.38 -9.88
N PRO A 577 6.87 -6.38 -10.68
CA PRO A 577 5.66 -5.68 -10.30
C PRO A 577 4.91 -6.40 -9.21
N SER A 578 4.83 -7.72 -9.27
CA SER A 578 4.18 -8.51 -8.23
C SER A 578 4.84 -8.30 -6.87
N ILE A 579 6.17 -8.19 -6.88
CA ILE A 579 7.03 -7.92 -5.74
C ILE A 579 6.78 -6.50 -5.22
N ALA A 580 6.84 -5.50 -6.10
CA ALA A 580 6.60 -4.10 -5.73
C ALA A 580 5.20 -3.88 -5.14
N VAL A 581 4.18 -4.53 -5.70
CA VAL A 581 2.79 -4.47 -5.21
C VAL A 581 2.64 -5.14 -3.86
N SER A 582 3.22 -6.32 -3.71
CA SER A 582 3.25 -7.04 -2.42
C SER A 582 3.93 -6.19 -1.36
N ALA A 583 5.13 -5.69 -1.64
CA ALA A 583 5.89 -4.84 -0.74
C ALA A 583 5.12 -3.58 -0.34
N MET A 584 4.50 -2.89 -1.30
CA MET A 584 3.72 -1.69 -1.02
C MET A 584 2.50 -1.97 -0.15
N THR A 585 1.74 -3.01 -0.48
CA THR A 585 0.53 -3.40 0.26
C THR A 585 0.88 -3.74 1.70
N ASN A 586 1.93 -4.53 1.89
CA ASN A 586 2.37 -4.96 3.22
C ASN A 586 2.96 -3.80 4.03
N LEU A 587 3.74 -2.91 3.40
CA LEU A 587 4.26 -1.70 4.05
C LEU A 587 3.12 -0.79 4.52
N VAL A 588 2.12 -0.56 3.66
CA VAL A 588 0.94 0.25 4.01
C VAL A 588 0.12 -0.42 5.11
N THR A 589 -0.05 -1.75 5.06
CA THR A 589 -0.75 -2.50 6.12
C THR A 589 -0.03 -2.34 7.47
N VAL A 590 1.29 -2.52 7.50
CA VAL A 590 2.11 -2.32 8.69
C VAL A 590 2.00 -0.88 9.20
N LEU A 591 2.04 0.11 8.31
CA LEU A 591 1.88 1.52 8.68
C LEU A 591 0.53 1.78 9.34
N PHE A 592 -0.58 1.29 8.77
CA PHE A 592 -1.90 1.46 9.38
C PHE A 592 -2.04 0.72 10.71
N CYS A 593 -1.44 -0.46 10.86
CA CYS A 593 -1.39 -1.16 12.13
C CYS A 593 -0.64 -0.35 13.20
N LEU A 594 0.50 0.26 12.84
CA LEU A 594 1.26 1.14 13.73
C LEU A 594 0.48 2.41 14.09
N VAL A 595 -0.22 3.02 13.12
CA VAL A 595 -1.10 4.17 13.39
C VAL A 595 -2.24 3.77 14.34
N TYR A 596 -2.85 2.61 14.14
CA TYR A 596 -3.88 2.09 15.03
C TYR A 596 -3.34 1.88 16.45
N LEU A 597 -2.18 1.23 16.60
CA LEU A 597 -1.53 1.06 17.90
C LEU A 597 -1.15 2.38 18.55
N SER A 598 -0.81 3.40 17.76
CA SER A 598 -0.54 4.77 18.25
C SER A 598 -1.77 5.39 18.90
N ILE A 599 -2.95 5.16 18.31
CA ILE A 599 -4.23 5.67 18.83
C ILE A 599 -4.59 4.93 20.12
N VAL A 600 -4.28 3.63 20.20
CA VAL A 600 -4.55 2.83 21.39
C VAL A 600 -3.61 3.21 22.54
N ASN A 601 -2.29 3.23 22.32
CA ASN A 601 -1.31 3.66 23.33
C ASN A 601 0.02 4.05 22.68
N PHE A 602 0.35 5.35 22.70
CA PHE A 602 1.58 5.86 22.09
C PHE A 602 2.87 5.32 22.75
N GLY A 603 2.87 5.08 24.06
CA GLY A 603 4.00 4.47 24.76
C GLY A 603 4.26 3.04 24.28
N GLY A 604 3.19 2.26 24.09
CA GLY A 604 3.25 0.92 23.52
C GLY A 604 3.76 0.87 22.10
N LEU A 605 3.38 1.86 21.28
CA LEU A 605 3.94 2.01 19.94
C LEU A 605 5.46 2.18 19.99
N LEU A 606 5.99 3.07 20.83
CA LEU A 606 7.42 3.34 20.89
C LEU A 606 8.22 2.08 21.27
N VAL A 607 7.74 1.33 22.26
CA VAL A 607 8.35 0.05 22.65
C VAL A 607 8.31 -0.92 21.48
N SER A 608 7.14 -1.07 20.86
CA SER A 608 6.94 -1.99 19.74
C SER A 608 7.81 -1.67 18.53
N VAL A 609 7.87 -0.40 18.12
CA VAL A 609 8.75 0.08 17.04
C VAL A 609 10.22 -0.14 17.40
N SER A 610 10.62 0.09 18.65
CA SER A 610 11.99 -0.16 19.09
C SER A 610 12.39 -1.62 18.93
N ILE A 611 11.48 -2.55 19.29
CA ILE A 611 11.73 -3.99 19.11
C ILE A 611 11.74 -4.37 17.62
N LEU A 612 10.82 -3.82 16.81
CA LEU A 612 10.81 -4.04 15.36
C LEU A 612 12.09 -3.55 14.67
N VAL A 613 12.61 -2.39 15.06
CA VAL A 613 13.87 -1.85 14.55
C VAL A 613 15.04 -2.73 14.94
N LEU A 614 15.11 -3.15 16.22
CA LEU A 614 16.14 -4.08 16.69
C LEU A 614 16.10 -5.40 15.90
N ALA A 615 14.91 -5.94 15.70
CA ALA A 615 14.69 -7.16 14.92
C ALA A 615 15.15 -7.00 13.46
N SER A 616 14.79 -5.87 12.84
CA SER A 616 15.17 -5.53 11.46
C SER A 616 16.67 -5.37 11.30
N VAL A 617 17.37 -4.79 12.28
CA VAL A 617 18.83 -4.64 12.27
C VAL A 617 19.51 -6.00 12.36
N ILE A 618 19.07 -6.87 13.28
CA ILE A 618 19.62 -8.23 13.42
C ILE A 618 19.43 -9.01 12.11
N TYR A 619 18.24 -8.97 11.54
CA TYR A 619 17.94 -9.58 10.24
C TYR A 619 18.87 -9.05 9.14
N PHE A 620 18.99 -7.72 9.02
CA PHE A 620 19.82 -7.10 7.99
C PHE A 620 21.29 -7.50 8.07
N LEU A 621 21.85 -7.57 9.29
CA LEU A 621 23.23 -8.02 9.51
C LEU A 621 23.43 -9.47 9.06
N MET A 622 22.43 -10.34 9.27
CA MET A 622 22.48 -11.73 8.82
C MET A 622 22.30 -11.87 7.31
N ALA A 623 21.34 -11.15 6.73
CA ALA A 623 20.99 -11.17 5.32
C ALA A 623 22.16 -10.70 4.43
N ARG A 624 22.92 -9.68 4.85
CA ARG A 624 24.08 -9.16 4.11
C ARG A 624 25.13 -10.23 3.82
N SER A 625 25.29 -11.22 4.71
CA SER A 625 26.24 -12.32 4.49
C SER A 625 25.76 -13.35 3.46
N ALA A 626 24.45 -13.43 3.22
CA ALA A 626 23.85 -14.29 2.22
C ALA A 626 24.03 -13.69 0.81
N ASP A 627 23.88 -12.38 0.66
CA ASP A 627 23.99 -11.66 -0.62
C ASP A 627 25.33 -11.94 -1.32
N THR A 628 26.44 -11.85 -0.59
CA THR A 628 27.79 -12.08 -1.15
C THR A 628 27.99 -13.52 -1.64
N LEU A 629 27.36 -14.51 -0.97
CA LEU A 629 27.43 -15.91 -1.41
C LEU A 629 26.56 -16.16 -2.64
N TRP A 630 25.48 -15.39 -2.79
CA TRP A 630 24.57 -15.49 -3.92
C TRP A 630 25.19 -14.92 -5.21
N GLU A 631 25.87 -13.78 -5.13
CA GLU A 631 26.66 -13.23 -6.24
C GLU A 631 27.69 -14.26 -6.73
N GLN A 632 28.44 -14.88 -5.82
CA GLN A 632 29.40 -15.94 -6.16
C GLN A 632 28.74 -17.16 -6.80
N SER A 633 27.57 -17.59 -6.29
CA SER A 633 26.83 -18.72 -6.87
C SER A 633 26.37 -18.43 -8.30
N ARG A 634 26.05 -17.17 -8.61
CA ARG A 634 25.59 -16.75 -9.94
C ARG A 634 26.73 -16.70 -10.95
N ASP A 635 27.94 -16.34 -10.54
CA ASP A 635 29.11 -16.40 -11.41
C ASP A 635 29.51 -17.85 -11.74
N ILE A 636 29.40 -18.76 -10.78
CA ILE A 636 29.59 -20.19 -11.03
C ILE A 636 28.55 -20.73 -12.02
N GLN A 637 27.32 -20.20 -12.00
CA GLN A 637 26.27 -20.58 -12.95
C GLN A 637 26.65 -20.20 -14.40
N ASN A 638 27.30 -19.05 -14.63
CA ASN A 638 27.80 -18.67 -15.95
C ASN A 638 28.86 -19.67 -16.44
N HIS A 639 29.76 -20.09 -15.55
CA HIS A 639 30.79 -21.07 -15.88
C HIS A 639 30.18 -22.45 -16.21
N PHE A 640 29.13 -22.85 -15.50
CA PHE A 640 28.35 -24.04 -15.83
C PHE A 640 27.73 -23.97 -17.24
N PHE A 641 27.13 -22.85 -17.63
CA PHE A 641 26.60 -22.68 -18.99
C PHE A 641 27.69 -22.75 -20.06
N SER A 642 28.92 -22.30 -19.77
CA SER A 642 30.07 -22.50 -20.66
C SER A 642 30.33 -23.99 -20.88
N TYR A 643 30.38 -24.80 -19.82
CA TYR A 643 30.53 -26.26 -19.97
C TYR A 643 29.37 -26.90 -20.73
N ILE A 644 28.13 -26.43 -20.59
CA ILE A 644 27.02 -26.94 -21.39
C ILE A 644 27.23 -26.63 -22.87
N ASN A 645 27.70 -25.42 -23.22
CA ASN A 645 28.05 -25.09 -24.59
C ASN A 645 29.21 -25.96 -25.11
N ASP A 646 30.25 -26.18 -24.31
CA ASP A 646 31.40 -27.03 -24.65
C ASP A 646 30.99 -28.50 -24.82
N LEU A 647 30.06 -28.99 -24.01
CA LEU A 647 29.47 -30.32 -24.14
C LEU A 647 28.73 -30.46 -25.47
N VAL A 648 27.91 -29.48 -25.84
CA VAL A 648 27.08 -29.50 -27.04
C VAL A 648 27.96 -29.40 -28.30
N GLN A 649 28.92 -28.47 -28.33
CA GLN A 649 29.78 -28.26 -29.50
C GLN A 649 30.90 -29.30 -29.60
N GLY A 650 31.51 -29.69 -28.48
CA GLY A 650 32.64 -30.62 -28.39
C GLY A 650 32.24 -32.08 -28.16
N PHE A 651 30.95 -32.42 -28.32
CA PHE A 651 30.45 -33.76 -28.00
C PHE A 651 31.17 -34.87 -28.78
N LYS A 652 31.55 -34.58 -30.02
CA LYS A 652 32.26 -35.52 -30.90
C LYS A 652 33.66 -35.80 -30.36
N GLU A 653 34.39 -34.77 -29.96
CA GLU A 653 35.74 -34.82 -29.40
C GLU A 653 35.75 -35.54 -28.04
N LEU A 654 34.73 -35.30 -27.22
CA LEU A 654 34.49 -36.01 -25.96
C LEU A 654 34.10 -37.48 -26.21
N SER A 655 33.49 -37.78 -27.36
CA SER A 655 33.07 -39.14 -27.67
C SER A 655 34.19 -40.07 -28.11
N LEU A 656 35.28 -39.50 -28.64
CA LEU A 656 36.43 -40.26 -29.16
C LEU A 656 37.40 -40.72 -28.06
N SER A 657 37.42 -40.08 -26.89
CA SER A 657 38.34 -40.43 -25.80
C SER A 657 37.60 -40.59 -24.48
N ARG A 658 37.62 -41.81 -23.94
CA ARG A 658 37.09 -42.08 -22.59
C ARG A 658 37.78 -41.24 -21.53
N ARG A 659 39.09 -40.99 -21.66
CA ARG A 659 39.84 -40.16 -20.70
C ARG A 659 39.41 -38.69 -20.79
N ARG A 660 39.27 -38.15 -22.00
CA ARG A 660 38.80 -36.77 -22.20
C ARG A 660 37.37 -36.58 -21.70
N ARG A 661 36.49 -37.57 -21.95
CA ARG A 661 35.13 -37.59 -21.40
C ARG A 661 35.14 -37.62 -19.88
N TYR A 662 36.03 -38.42 -19.28
CA TYR A 662 36.19 -38.49 -17.84
C TYR A 662 36.69 -37.16 -17.26
N ASP A 663 37.75 -36.57 -17.81
CA ASP A 663 38.32 -35.31 -17.33
C ASP A 663 37.29 -34.16 -17.47
N PHE A 664 36.61 -34.05 -18.62
CA PHE A 664 35.52 -33.09 -18.81
C PHE A 664 34.35 -33.31 -17.84
N SER A 665 33.92 -34.57 -17.67
CA SER A 665 32.87 -34.91 -16.71
C SER A 665 33.29 -34.55 -15.28
N SER A 666 34.55 -34.76 -14.93
CA SER A 666 35.12 -34.42 -13.62
C SER A 666 35.15 -32.89 -13.42
N ASP A 667 35.52 -32.11 -14.42
CA ASP A 667 35.54 -30.65 -14.34
C ASP A 667 34.11 -30.08 -14.26
N LEU A 668 33.19 -30.62 -15.05
CA LEU A 668 31.77 -30.30 -14.97
C LEU A 668 31.19 -30.66 -13.60
N ASP A 669 31.51 -31.84 -13.07
CA ASP A 669 31.08 -32.27 -11.73
C ASP A 669 31.68 -31.37 -10.65
N ASN A 670 32.95 -30.99 -10.74
CA ASN A 670 33.58 -30.04 -9.81
C ASN A 670 32.89 -28.67 -9.84
N SER A 671 32.55 -28.16 -11.03
CA SER A 671 31.78 -26.93 -11.18
C SER A 671 30.39 -27.05 -10.55
N ASN A 672 29.69 -28.16 -10.81
CA ASN A 672 28.39 -28.47 -10.22
C ASN A 672 28.44 -28.62 -8.70
N LEU A 673 29.47 -29.26 -8.17
CA LEU A 673 29.69 -29.42 -6.73
C LEU A 673 29.96 -28.08 -6.06
N ASN A 674 30.78 -27.23 -6.67
CA ASN A 674 31.02 -25.87 -6.19
C ASN A 674 29.76 -25.01 -6.25
N PHE A 675 29.00 -25.07 -7.34
CA PHE A 675 27.71 -24.41 -7.48
C PHE A 675 26.75 -24.88 -6.38
N ARG A 676 26.55 -26.19 -6.26
CA ARG A 676 25.69 -26.81 -5.23
C ARG A 676 26.13 -26.41 -3.83
N ALA A 677 27.41 -26.47 -3.50
CA ALA A 677 27.92 -26.12 -2.18
C ALA A 677 27.68 -24.65 -1.84
N LYS A 678 27.94 -23.74 -2.79
CA LYS A 678 27.69 -22.30 -2.63
C LYS A 678 26.21 -21.99 -2.50
N ASN A 679 25.37 -22.60 -3.33
CA ASN A 679 23.93 -22.39 -3.34
C ASN A 679 23.26 -22.95 -2.07
N ILE A 680 23.70 -24.13 -1.58
CA ILE A 680 23.27 -24.68 -0.29
C ILE A 680 23.72 -23.76 0.86
N LYS A 681 24.98 -23.28 0.85
CA LYS A 681 25.48 -22.39 1.90
C LYS A 681 24.72 -21.05 1.91
N ALA A 682 24.42 -20.50 0.74
CA ALA A 682 23.58 -19.31 0.60
C ALA A 682 22.16 -19.57 1.12
N GLY A 683 21.56 -20.70 0.74
CA GLY A 683 20.25 -21.14 1.23
C GLY A 683 20.19 -21.30 2.75
N TYR A 684 21.21 -21.90 3.38
CA TYR A 684 21.31 -21.99 4.84
C TYR A 684 21.44 -20.61 5.49
N LYS A 685 22.23 -19.71 4.92
CA LYS A 685 22.34 -18.33 5.43
C LYS A 685 21.01 -17.60 5.35
N PHE A 686 20.26 -17.77 4.26
CA PHE A 686 18.96 -17.17 4.08
C PHE A 686 17.91 -17.76 5.03
N THR A 687 17.87 -19.09 5.14
CA THR A 687 17.01 -19.81 6.08
C THR A 687 17.28 -19.39 7.52
N ASN A 688 18.55 -19.26 7.91
CA ASN A 688 18.91 -18.80 9.25
C ASN A 688 18.49 -17.34 9.48
N ALA A 689 18.66 -16.46 8.49
CA ALA A 689 18.18 -15.08 8.60
C ALA A 689 16.66 -15.04 8.75
N PHE A 690 15.92 -15.85 7.98
CA PHE A 690 14.47 -15.98 8.06
C PHE A 690 14.00 -16.48 9.44
N VAL A 691 14.57 -17.61 9.92
CA VAL A 691 14.24 -18.19 11.23
C VAL A 691 14.52 -17.20 12.36
N VAL A 692 15.62 -16.45 12.29
CA VAL A 692 15.92 -15.41 13.27
C VAL A 692 14.90 -14.28 13.18
N GLY A 693 14.50 -13.85 11.98
CA GLY A 693 13.42 -12.89 11.78
C GLY A 693 12.11 -13.34 12.45
N GLU A 694 11.70 -14.59 12.22
CA GLU A 694 10.47 -15.16 12.80
C GLU A 694 10.55 -15.27 14.33
N LEU A 695 11.68 -15.74 14.87
CA LEU A 695 11.91 -15.80 16.32
C LEU A 695 11.85 -14.41 16.97
N LEU A 696 12.40 -13.39 16.32
CA LEU A 696 12.36 -12.02 16.84
C LEU A 696 10.92 -11.51 16.94
N PHE A 697 10.02 -11.89 16.04
CA PHE A 697 8.59 -11.55 16.15
C PHE A 697 7.91 -12.21 17.34
N VAL A 698 8.19 -13.48 17.58
CA VAL A 698 7.68 -14.20 18.77
C VAL A 698 8.18 -13.52 20.04
N LEU A 699 9.43 -13.07 20.07
CA LEU A 699 10.00 -12.31 21.19
C LEU A 699 9.34 -10.94 21.37
N VAL A 700 8.96 -10.25 20.29
CA VAL A 700 8.19 -8.99 20.38
C VAL A 700 6.86 -9.24 21.09
N ILE A 701 6.11 -10.24 20.65
CA ILE A 701 4.80 -10.59 21.22
C ILE A 701 4.96 -11.00 22.69
N GLY A 702 5.97 -11.81 23.02
CA GLY A 702 6.28 -12.16 24.40
C GLY A 702 6.68 -10.95 25.25
N GLY A 703 7.48 -10.03 24.71
CA GLY A 703 7.82 -8.78 25.38
C GLY A 703 6.59 -7.93 25.68
N ILE A 704 5.67 -7.83 24.72
CA ILE A 704 4.40 -7.12 24.92
C ILE A 704 3.53 -7.82 25.97
N ALA A 705 3.43 -9.14 25.94
CA ALA A 705 2.58 -9.87 26.90
C ALA A 705 3.15 -9.86 28.33
N PHE A 706 4.46 -9.94 28.51
CA PHE A 706 5.09 -10.16 29.81
C PHE A 706 5.84 -8.95 30.39
N VAL A 707 6.46 -8.12 29.54
CA VAL A 707 7.27 -6.97 29.99
C VAL A 707 6.44 -5.69 30.02
N PHE A 708 5.51 -5.55 29.07
CA PHE A 708 4.69 -4.34 28.95
C PHE A 708 3.83 -4.03 30.19
N PRO A 709 3.15 -5.02 30.83
CA PRO A 709 2.43 -4.77 32.09
C PRO A 709 3.34 -4.34 33.24
N VAL A 710 4.62 -4.75 33.21
CA VAL A 710 5.61 -4.39 34.23
C VAL A 710 6.11 -2.95 34.02
N LEU A 711 6.24 -2.51 32.77
CA LEU A 711 6.67 -1.15 32.44
C LEU A 711 5.54 -0.12 32.61
N PHE A 712 4.29 -0.54 32.44
CA PHE A 712 3.11 0.32 32.51
C PHE A 712 2.04 -0.32 33.40
N THR A 713 2.03 0.06 34.68
CA THR A 713 1.24 -0.60 35.73
C THR A 713 -0.28 -0.41 35.61
N ASN A 714 -0.74 0.56 34.81
CA ASN A 714 -2.16 0.92 34.69
C ASN A 714 -2.82 0.44 33.37
N ILE A 715 -2.16 -0.44 32.61
CA ILE A 715 -2.70 -0.89 31.32
C ILE A 715 -3.90 -1.83 31.53
N GLN A 716 -5.03 -1.49 30.91
CA GLN A 716 -6.21 -2.35 30.81
C GLN A 716 -5.89 -3.65 30.03
N SER A 717 -6.46 -4.77 30.47
CA SER A 717 -6.29 -6.09 29.82
C SER A 717 -6.68 -6.08 28.34
N VAL A 718 -7.72 -5.31 27.99
CA VAL A 718 -8.21 -5.10 26.62
C VAL A 718 -7.17 -4.41 25.72
N THR A 719 -6.42 -3.47 26.27
CA THR A 719 -5.33 -2.79 25.57
C THR A 719 -4.20 -3.78 25.28
N LEU A 720 -3.83 -4.61 26.26
CA LEU A 720 -2.81 -5.64 26.07
C LEU A 720 -3.19 -6.65 24.98
N SER A 721 -4.42 -7.16 25.02
CA SER A 721 -4.90 -8.12 24.02
C SER A 721 -4.93 -7.49 22.62
N THR A 722 -5.34 -6.21 22.52
CA THR A 722 -5.33 -5.45 21.26
C THR A 722 -3.93 -5.41 20.62
N PHE A 723 -2.90 -5.10 21.40
CA PHE A 723 -1.52 -5.12 20.91
C PHE A 723 -1.10 -6.51 20.42
N VAL A 724 -1.34 -7.56 21.22
CA VAL A 724 -0.98 -8.93 20.87
C VAL A 724 -1.65 -9.37 19.56
N PHE A 725 -2.94 -9.11 19.37
CA PHE A 725 -3.67 -9.45 18.15
C PHE A 725 -3.13 -8.73 16.91
N VAL A 726 -2.84 -7.43 17.02
CA VAL A 726 -2.28 -6.66 15.91
C VAL A 726 -0.89 -7.19 15.54
N PHE A 727 -0.05 -7.56 16.51
CA PHE A 727 1.27 -8.15 16.21
C PHE A 727 1.19 -9.54 15.57
N LEU A 728 0.30 -10.40 16.05
CA LEU A 728 0.04 -11.71 15.43
C LEU A 728 -0.40 -11.56 13.98
N TYR A 729 -1.23 -10.54 13.69
CA TYR A 729 -1.64 -10.23 12.33
C TYR A 729 -0.47 -9.70 11.49
N MET A 730 0.34 -8.79 12.04
CA MET A 730 1.49 -8.18 11.37
C MET A 730 2.58 -9.20 10.97
N THR A 731 2.62 -10.39 11.59
CA THR A 731 3.54 -11.47 11.21
C THR A 731 3.47 -11.79 9.71
N GLY A 732 2.27 -11.88 9.14
CA GLY A 732 2.08 -12.17 7.71
C GLY A 732 2.67 -11.10 6.79
N PRO A 733 2.19 -9.83 6.86
CA PRO A 733 2.72 -8.72 6.07
C PRO A 733 4.23 -8.52 6.23
N ILE A 734 4.78 -8.72 7.43
CA ILE A 734 6.21 -8.52 7.65
C ILE A 734 7.03 -9.65 7.04
N ASN A 735 6.63 -10.91 7.19
CA ASN A 735 7.32 -12.02 6.52
C ASN A 735 7.31 -11.82 4.99
N ALA A 736 6.19 -11.36 4.44
CA ALA A 736 6.11 -11.03 3.02
C ALA A 736 7.01 -9.84 2.61
N LEU A 737 7.34 -8.91 3.51
CA LEU A 737 8.35 -7.85 3.28
C LEU A 737 9.78 -8.40 3.34
N LEU A 738 10.05 -9.36 4.21
CA LEU A 738 11.36 -10.01 4.31
C LEU A 738 11.67 -10.84 3.06
N ASP A 739 10.66 -11.52 2.51
CA ASP A 739 10.78 -12.33 1.27
C ASP A 739 11.06 -11.48 0.02
N VAL A 740 10.63 -10.22 0.01
CA VAL A 740 10.86 -9.29 -1.11
C VAL A 740 12.34 -8.96 -1.31
N ILE A 741 13.14 -8.91 -0.24
CA ILE A 741 14.54 -8.47 -0.27
C ILE A 741 15.41 -9.31 -1.24
N PRO A 742 15.48 -10.65 -1.11
CA PRO A 742 16.30 -11.48 -2.00
C PRO A 742 15.83 -11.41 -3.46
N GLU A 743 14.52 -11.34 -3.70
CA GLU A 743 13.97 -11.23 -5.05
C GLU A 743 14.36 -9.91 -5.71
N LEU A 744 14.36 -8.80 -4.96
CA LEU A 744 14.82 -7.50 -5.45
C LEU A 744 16.32 -7.49 -5.80
N VAL A 745 17.15 -8.17 -4.99
CA VAL A 745 18.58 -8.30 -5.29
C VAL A 745 18.79 -9.04 -6.61
N GLN A 746 18.09 -10.15 -6.84
CA GLN A 746 18.17 -10.91 -8.09
C GLN A 746 17.75 -10.07 -9.30
N ILE A 747 16.62 -9.38 -9.19
CA ILE A 747 16.12 -8.53 -10.29
C ILE A 747 17.07 -7.38 -10.57
N ARG A 748 17.66 -6.76 -9.55
CA ARG A 748 18.66 -5.69 -9.73
C ARG A 748 19.85 -6.19 -10.55
N ILE A 749 20.38 -7.37 -10.25
CA ILE A 749 21.51 -7.97 -10.98
C ILE A 749 21.12 -8.22 -12.46
N SER A 750 19.99 -8.89 -12.70
CA SER A 750 19.49 -9.16 -14.06
C SER A 750 19.19 -7.88 -14.84
N TRP A 751 18.64 -6.86 -14.18
CA TRP A 751 18.38 -5.54 -14.78
C TRP A 751 19.67 -4.81 -15.18
N ASN A 752 20.71 -4.89 -14.35
CA ASN A 752 22.00 -4.29 -14.66
C ASN A 752 22.65 -4.97 -15.87
N ARG A 753 22.66 -6.30 -15.93
CA ARG A 753 23.18 -7.07 -17.08
C ARG A 753 22.43 -6.73 -18.37
N LEU A 754 21.10 -6.72 -18.33
CA LEU A 754 20.26 -6.33 -19.47
C LEU A 754 20.61 -4.92 -19.97
N ASN A 755 20.73 -3.94 -19.08
CA ASN A 755 21.07 -2.57 -19.49
C ASN A 755 22.52 -2.43 -19.95
N GLN A 756 23.46 -3.19 -19.38
CA GLN A 756 24.86 -3.21 -19.83
C GLN A 756 24.97 -3.75 -21.25
N LEU A 757 24.30 -4.87 -21.57
CA LEU A 757 24.27 -5.42 -22.92
C LEU A 757 23.56 -4.47 -23.91
N ILE A 758 22.46 -3.83 -23.49
CA ILE A 758 21.82 -2.79 -24.29
C ILE A 758 22.78 -1.62 -24.52
N GLN A 759 23.53 -1.14 -23.53
CA GLN A 759 24.46 -0.02 -23.67
C GLN A 759 25.64 -0.36 -24.60
N ASN A 760 26.26 -1.54 -24.40
CA ASN A 760 27.35 -2.03 -25.24
C ASN A 760 26.93 -2.14 -26.71
N THR A 761 25.67 -2.50 -26.97
CA THR A 761 25.10 -2.56 -28.33
C THR A 761 24.55 -1.20 -28.83
N SER A 762 24.21 -0.25 -27.94
CA SER A 762 23.64 1.06 -28.29
C SER A 762 24.66 2.14 -28.61
N GLN A 763 25.90 2.05 -28.12
CA GLN A 763 26.94 3.08 -28.32
C GLN A 763 27.37 3.25 -29.78
N HIS A 764 26.87 2.41 -30.67
CA HIS A 764 27.18 2.43 -32.09
C HIS A 764 25.89 2.69 -32.86
N LYS A 765 25.45 3.96 -32.83
CA LYS A 765 24.54 4.47 -33.85
C LYS A 765 25.24 4.29 -35.19
N VAL A 766 24.87 3.24 -35.91
CA VAL A 766 25.04 3.21 -37.36
C VAL A 766 24.22 4.39 -37.87
N ASP A 767 24.85 5.21 -38.71
CA ASP A 767 24.18 6.26 -39.47
C ASP A 767 22.88 5.70 -40.02
N GLN A 768 21.80 6.48 -39.92
CA GLN A 768 20.47 6.05 -40.34
C GLN A 768 20.59 5.31 -41.67
N ILE A 769 20.34 3.99 -41.65
CA ILE A 769 20.22 3.20 -42.87
C ILE A 769 19.12 3.90 -43.66
N SER A 770 19.54 4.70 -44.63
CA SER A 770 18.67 5.30 -45.61
C SER A 770 17.89 4.13 -46.19
N HIS A 771 16.56 4.24 -46.29
CA HIS A 771 15.74 3.21 -46.95
C HIS A 771 16.50 2.66 -48.16
N PRO A 772 16.58 1.31 -48.34
CA PRO A 772 17.38 0.70 -49.39
C PRO A 772 17.08 1.46 -50.66
N ARG A 773 18.10 2.13 -51.19
CA ARG A 773 17.94 2.97 -52.36
C ARG A 773 17.47 2.00 -53.43
N GLN A 774 16.23 2.12 -53.89
CA GLN A 774 15.67 1.38 -55.03
C GLN A 774 16.38 1.78 -56.34
N THR A 775 17.68 2.01 -56.30
CA THR A 775 18.54 2.04 -57.47
C THR A 775 18.83 0.59 -57.81
N ILE A 776 17.93 0.08 -58.64
CA ILE A 776 18.13 -0.98 -59.63
C ILE A 776 19.63 -1.23 -59.85
N VAL A 777 20.10 -2.43 -59.51
CA VAL A 777 21.48 -2.97 -59.66
C VAL A 777 21.85 -3.16 -61.15
N GLU A 778 21.36 -2.31 -62.02
CA GLU A 778 21.62 -2.37 -63.44
C GLU A 778 22.97 -1.70 -63.74
N TYR A 779 23.96 -2.56 -64.03
CA TYR A 779 25.20 -2.26 -64.74
C TYR A 779 26.43 -1.77 -63.97
N SER A 780 26.69 -2.24 -62.74
CA SER A 780 28.03 -2.03 -62.16
C SER A 780 29.08 -2.90 -62.82
N LYS A 781 30.19 -2.36 -63.32
CA LYS A 781 31.16 -3.10 -64.17
C LYS A 781 32.44 -3.49 -63.43
N LYS A 782 32.86 -2.70 -62.43
CA LYS A 782 34.13 -2.90 -61.71
C LYS A 782 34.05 -2.56 -60.22
N PHE A 783 34.75 -3.33 -59.40
CA PHE A 783 34.93 -3.13 -57.96
C PHE A 783 36.43 -2.97 -57.66
N THR A 784 36.83 -1.80 -57.16
CA THR A 784 38.24 -1.42 -57.02
C THR A 784 38.60 -1.19 -55.55
N LEU A 785 39.72 -1.77 -55.12
CA LEU A 785 40.36 -1.50 -53.84
C LEU A 785 41.54 -0.55 -54.07
N GLU A 786 41.65 0.51 -53.28
CA GLU A 786 42.79 1.44 -53.30
C GLU A 786 43.45 1.50 -51.91
N ASN A 787 44.61 0.85 -51.78
CA ASN A 787 45.44 0.78 -50.57
C ASN A 787 44.66 0.35 -49.33
N VAL A 788 43.76 -0.62 -49.49
CA VAL A 788 42.86 -1.08 -48.43
C VAL A 788 43.65 -1.86 -47.38
N GLU A 789 43.51 -1.47 -46.12
CA GLU A 789 44.20 -2.08 -44.98
C GLU A 789 43.24 -2.40 -43.85
N TYR A 790 43.54 -3.46 -43.11
CA TYR A 790 42.83 -3.85 -41.90
C TYR A 790 43.77 -4.39 -40.84
N GLU A 791 43.42 -4.18 -39.58
CA GLU A 791 44.18 -4.66 -38.44
C GLU A 791 43.22 -5.03 -37.32
N TYR A 792 43.45 -6.19 -36.68
CA TYR A 792 42.68 -6.62 -35.52
C TYR A 792 43.03 -5.80 -34.27
N ASP A 793 42.04 -5.39 -33.48
CA ASP A 793 42.25 -4.61 -32.25
C ASP A 793 42.70 -5.48 -31.05
N ASN A 794 43.83 -6.19 -31.15
CA ASN A 794 44.28 -7.19 -30.15
C ASN A 794 45.74 -7.00 -29.62
N GLY A 795 46.22 -5.76 -29.45
CA GLY A 795 47.52 -5.47 -28.80
C GLY A 795 48.75 -5.47 -29.73
N GLU A 796 49.96 -5.27 -29.17
CA GLU A 796 51.21 -4.81 -29.84
C GLU A 796 51.77 -5.70 -30.98
N GLU A 797 51.19 -6.88 -31.26
CA GLU A 797 51.52 -7.71 -32.45
C GLU A 797 50.24 -8.20 -33.16
N SER A 798 49.39 -7.29 -33.63
CA SER A 798 48.18 -7.64 -34.39
C SER A 798 48.47 -8.00 -35.85
N PHE A 799 47.96 -9.16 -36.29
CA PHE A 799 47.94 -9.54 -37.71
C PHE A 799 47.23 -8.46 -38.55
N ARG A 800 47.89 -8.03 -39.63
CA ARG A 800 47.43 -6.96 -40.54
C ARG A 800 47.18 -7.52 -41.94
N ILE A 801 46.21 -6.93 -42.63
CA ILE A 801 45.99 -7.14 -44.06
C ILE A 801 46.26 -5.84 -44.80
N GLY A 802 46.98 -5.94 -45.91
CA GLY A 802 47.24 -4.83 -46.83
C GLY A 802 48.48 -4.00 -46.52
N PRO A 803 48.72 -2.93 -47.31
CA PRO A 803 47.79 -2.33 -48.27
C PRO A 803 47.53 -3.20 -49.50
N ILE A 804 46.26 -3.36 -49.88
CA ILE A 804 45.85 -4.09 -51.09
C ILE A 804 45.21 -3.12 -52.08
N SER A 805 45.73 -3.10 -53.31
CA SER A 805 45.18 -2.35 -54.44
C SER A 805 44.89 -3.31 -55.59
N TYR A 806 43.61 -3.52 -55.91
CA TYR A 806 43.19 -4.46 -56.96
C TYR A 806 41.83 -4.09 -57.56
N GLU A 807 41.61 -4.41 -58.84
CA GLU A 807 40.35 -4.16 -59.54
C GLU A 807 39.73 -5.49 -60.00
N PHE A 808 38.53 -5.80 -59.49
CA PHE A 808 37.72 -6.94 -59.90
C PHE A 808 36.72 -6.52 -60.98
N ARG A 809 36.65 -7.28 -62.08
CA ARG A 809 35.79 -6.96 -63.24
C ARG A 809 34.69 -8.00 -63.45
N ILE A 810 33.54 -7.57 -63.93
CA ILE A 810 32.48 -8.47 -64.40
C ILE A 810 32.98 -9.36 -65.54
N GLY A 811 32.56 -10.63 -65.52
CA GLY A 811 32.95 -11.61 -66.53
C GLY A 811 34.36 -12.14 -66.32
N GLU A 812 34.94 -11.92 -65.14
CA GLU A 812 36.25 -12.43 -64.71
C GLU A 812 36.06 -13.45 -63.58
N ILE A 813 36.85 -14.52 -63.61
CA ILE A 813 37.05 -15.45 -62.50
C ILE A 813 38.41 -15.15 -61.87
N THR A 814 38.41 -14.68 -60.62
CA THR A 814 39.61 -14.45 -59.82
C THR A 814 39.73 -15.52 -58.74
N PHE A 815 40.85 -16.23 -58.71
CA PHE A 815 41.17 -17.16 -57.62
C PHE A 815 42.07 -16.50 -56.59
N ILE A 816 41.74 -16.67 -55.31
CA ILE A 816 42.57 -16.23 -54.19
C ILE A 816 43.17 -17.48 -53.53
N THR A 817 44.49 -17.57 -53.50
CA THR A 817 45.25 -18.69 -52.94
C THR A 817 46.27 -18.23 -51.90
N GLY A 818 46.88 -19.14 -51.14
CA GLY A 818 47.86 -18.82 -50.09
C GLY A 818 47.83 -19.82 -48.92
N GLY A 819 48.87 -19.87 -48.10
CA GLY A 819 48.91 -20.80 -46.95
C GLY A 819 47.77 -20.59 -45.93
N ASN A 820 47.56 -21.56 -45.04
CA ASN A 820 46.67 -21.36 -43.89
C ASN A 820 47.17 -20.19 -43.05
N GLY A 821 46.26 -19.30 -42.63
CA GLY A 821 46.64 -18.09 -41.89
C GLY A 821 47.21 -16.95 -42.75
N SER A 822 47.24 -17.05 -44.08
CA SER A 822 47.73 -15.97 -44.95
C SER A 822 46.82 -14.74 -45.06
N GLY A 823 45.62 -14.78 -44.45
CA GLY A 823 44.67 -13.66 -44.43
C GLY A 823 43.49 -13.76 -45.40
N LYS A 824 43.35 -14.84 -46.19
CA LYS A 824 42.32 -14.99 -47.24
C LYS A 824 40.88 -14.73 -46.77
N THR A 825 40.44 -15.40 -45.70
CA THR A 825 39.07 -15.23 -45.17
C THR A 825 38.86 -13.83 -44.59
N THR A 826 39.85 -13.27 -43.90
CA THR A 826 39.81 -11.88 -43.41
C THR A 826 39.73 -10.90 -44.59
N PHE A 827 40.45 -11.15 -45.69
CA PHE A 827 40.35 -10.38 -46.92
C PHE A 827 38.96 -10.51 -47.57
N ALA A 828 38.36 -11.70 -47.60
CA ALA A 828 36.98 -11.89 -48.03
C ALA A 828 35.96 -11.14 -47.15
N LYS A 829 36.16 -11.11 -45.83
CA LYS A 829 35.34 -10.30 -44.91
C LYS A 829 35.48 -8.79 -45.20
N LEU A 830 36.66 -8.32 -45.62
CA LEU A 830 36.86 -6.93 -46.08
C LEU A 830 36.18 -6.67 -47.43
N LEU A 831 36.36 -7.57 -48.41
CA LEU A 831 35.76 -7.47 -49.75
C LEU A 831 34.23 -7.39 -49.71
N THR A 832 33.60 -8.07 -48.75
CA THR A 832 32.14 -8.12 -48.59
C THR A 832 31.59 -7.06 -47.62
N GLY A 833 32.44 -6.22 -47.04
CA GLY A 833 32.05 -5.18 -46.08
C GLY A 833 31.73 -5.67 -44.67
N LEU A 834 31.92 -6.95 -44.36
CA LEU A 834 31.76 -7.48 -42.99
C LEU A 834 32.78 -6.86 -42.03
N TYR A 835 34.00 -6.60 -42.52
CA TYR A 835 35.03 -5.82 -41.83
C TYR A 835 35.20 -4.46 -42.51
N LYS A 836 35.40 -3.41 -41.70
CA LYS A 836 35.66 -2.05 -42.17
C LYS A 836 37.17 -1.85 -42.32
N ALA A 837 37.61 -1.38 -43.47
CA ALA A 837 39.00 -0.98 -43.69
C ALA A 837 39.41 0.15 -42.71
N LYS A 838 40.61 0.06 -42.13
CA LYS A 838 41.19 1.14 -41.31
C LYS A 838 41.76 2.26 -42.18
N ASN A 839 42.43 1.89 -43.28
CA ASN A 839 42.98 2.80 -44.28
C ASN A 839 42.60 2.33 -45.70
N GLY A 840 42.68 3.25 -46.67
CA GLY A 840 42.32 3.01 -48.06
C GLY A 840 40.84 3.21 -48.36
N THR A 841 40.46 3.10 -49.64
CA THR A 841 39.10 3.34 -50.15
C THR A 841 38.64 2.18 -51.03
N ILE A 842 37.34 1.89 -50.98
CA ILE A 842 36.69 0.89 -51.82
C ILE A 842 35.75 1.63 -52.77
N LEU A 843 35.89 1.36 -54.07
CA LEU A 843 35.18 2.06 -55.14
C LEU A 843 34.34 1.07 -55.95
N LEU A 844 33.12 1.46 -56.30
CA LEU A 844 32.28 0.78 -57.28
C LEU A 844 32.14 1.69 -58.51
N ASP A 845 32.63 1.25 -59.66
CA ASP A 845 32.69 2.04 -60.90
C ASP A 845 33.34 3.44 -60.75
N GLY A 846 34.27 3.58 -59.81
CA GLY A 846 34.98 4.83 -59.52
C GLY A 846 34.26 5.77 -58.54
N GLN A 847 33.14 5.36 -57.95
CA GLN A 847 32.50 6.05 -56.83
C GLN A 847 32.83 5.35 -55.51
N GLU A 848 33.16 6.13 -54.48
CA GLU A 848 33.43 5.59 -53.15
C GLU A 848 32.18 4.96 -52.56
N LEU A 849 32.31 3.73 -52.08
CA LEU A 849 31.22 2.93 -51.54
C LEU A 849 31.33 2.90 -50.03
N ASP A 850 30.24 3.22 -49.33
CA ASP A 850 30.24 3.08 -47.86
C ASP A 850 30.35 1.60 -47.49
N HIS A 851 31.10 1.32 -46.42
CA HIS A 851 31.33 -0.05 -45.96
C HIS A 851 30.05 -0.86 -45.73
N SER A 852 28.94 -0.21 -45.35
CA SER A 852 27.66 -0.85 -45.07
C SER A 852 26.89 -1.26 -46.32
N GLU A 853 27.21 -0.67 -47.47
CA GLU A 853 26.56 -0.92 -48.76
C GLU A 853 27.28 -2.01 -49.58
N ILE A 854 28.54 -2.31 -49.27
CA ILE A 854 29.37 -3.28 -50.01
C ILE A 854 28.66 -4.64 -50.15
N GLY A 855 28.11 -5.17 -49.06
CA GLY A 855 27.44 -6.47 -49.04
C GLY A 855 26.19 -6.57 -49.93
N GLU A 856 25.60 -5.46 -50.33
CA GLU A 856 24.43 -5.44 -51.24
C GLU A 856 24.79 -5.94 -52.65
N TYR A 857 26.06 -5.80 -53.06
CA TYR A 857 26.56 -6.19 -54.38
C TYR A 857 27.16 -7.61 -54.44
N PHE A 858 27.33 -8.27 -53.29
CA PHE A 858 27.95 -9.59 -53.19
C PHE A 858 26.94 -10.68 -52.84
N SER A 859 26.90 -11.75 -53.63
CA SER A 859 26.40 -13.05 -53.21
C SER A 859 27.58 -13.87 -52.70
N ASN A 860 27.45 -14.49 -51.54
CA ASN A 860 28.58 -15.15 -50.90
C ASN A 860 28.22 -16.50 -50.28
N VAL A 861 29.21 -17.39 -50.28
CA VAL A 861 29.19 -18.59 -49.44
C VAL A 861 30.55 -18.70 -48.75
N PHE A 862 30.57 -18.25 -47.49
CA PHE A 862 31.74 -18.39 -46.62
C PHE A 862 31.97 -19.84 -46.21
N SER A 863 33.18 -20.16 -45.78
CA SER A 863 33.54 -21.48 -45.24
C SER A 863 32.70 -21.84 -43.99
N ASP A 864 32.38 -20.85 -43.16
CA ASP A 864 31.58 -20.95 -41.92
C ASP A 864 30.12 -20.47 -42.05
N PHE A 865 29.53 -20.57 -43.25
CA PHE A 865 28.17 -20.10 -43.54
C PHE A 865 27.07 -20.68 -42.63
N TYR A 866 26.01 -19.89 -42.44
CA TYR A 866 24.76 -20.32 -41.79
C TYR A 866 23.63 -20.44 -42.81
N LEU A 867 22.89 -21.55 -42.78
CA LEU A 867 21.72 -21.77 -43.64
C LEU A 867 20.44 -21.60 -42.82
N PHE A 868 19.70 -20.53 -43.09
CA PHE A 868 18.40 -20.31 -42.47
C PHE A 868 17.35 -21.25 -43.07
N LYS A 869 16.42 -21.75 -42.24
CA LYS A 869 15.28 -22.55 -42.73
C LYS A 869 14.36 -21.75 -43.65
N ARG A 870 14.23 -20.44 -43.42
CA ARG A 870 13.53 -19.49 -44.29
C ARG A 870 14.55 -18.76 -45.16
N ILE A 871 14.23 -18.57 -46.43
CA ILE A 871 15.00 -17.75 -47.36
C ILE A 871 14.64 -16.28 -47.11
N TYR A 872 15.61 -15.49 -46.65
CA TYR A 872 15.45 -14.06 -46.39
C TYR A 872 16.01 -13.23 -47.56
N GLY A 873 15.44 -12.06 -47.82
CA GLY A 873 15.91 -11.15 -48.87
C GLY A 873 15.45 -11.49 -50.30
N ILE A 874 14.77 -12.62 -50.51
CA ILE A 874 14.35 -13.10 -51.83
C ILE A 874 12.84 -13.33 -51.85
N GLU A 875 12.13 -12.73 -52.81
CA GLU A 875 10.74 -13.05 -53.09
C GLU A 875 10.67 -14.37 -53.87
N THR A 876 10.12 -15.40 -53.23
CA THR A 876 10.04 -16.76 -53.78
C THR A 876 8.73 -17.03 -54.51
N ALA A 877 7.70 -16.23 -54.24
CA ALA A 877 6.42 -16.31 -54.92
C ALA A 877 6.61 -15.97 -56.41
N GLY A 878 6.18 -16.87 -57.30
CA GLY A 878 6.31 -16.70 -58.76
C GLY A 878 7.68 -17.09 -59.33
N LYS A 879 8.59 -17.64 -58.51
CA LYS A 879 9.89 -18.18 -58.95
C LYS A 879 9.96 -19.72 -58.85
N GLU A 880 8.83 -20.42 -58.73
CA GLU A 880 8.80 -21.86 -58.45
C GLU A 880 9.51 -22.68 -59.53
N GLU A 881 9.32 -22.34 -60.80
CA GLU A 881 10.00 -23.01 -61.93
C GLU A 881 11.53 -22.79 -61.90
N GLN A 882 11.96 -21.55 -61.60
CA GLN A 882 13.38 -21.20 -61.47
C GLN A 882 14.02 -21.93 -60.27
N ILE A 883 13.31 -22.00 -59.14
CA ILE A 883 13.74 -22.72 -57.96
C ILE A 883 13.90 -24.22 -58.26
N ASN A 884 12.92 -24.85 -58.91
CA ASN A 884 12.99 -26.26 -59.29
C ASN A 884 14.16 -26.53 -60.25
N THR A 885 14.35 -25.64 -61.23
CA THR A 885 15.49 -25.71 -62.16
C THR A 885 16.82 -25.66 -61.41
N TYR A 886 16.96 -24.77 -60.42
CA TYR A 886 18.18 -24.67 -59.62
C TYR A 886 18.35 -25.84 -58.64
N LEU A 887 17.26 -26.37 -58.08
CA LEU A 887 17.30 -27.59 -57.27
C LEU A 887 17.77 -28.78 -58.11
N GLU A 888 17.30 -28.92 -59.35
CA GLU A 888 17.77 -29.94 -60.30
C GLU A 888 19.23 -29.74 -60.69
N LEU A 889 19.62 -28.52 -61.07
CA LEU A 889 21.00 -28.15 -61.42
C LEU A 889 21.98 -28.50 -60.29
N LEU A 890 21.57 -28.29 -59.04
CA LEU A 890 22.38 -28.53 -57.86
C LEU A 890 22.18 -29.93 -57.26
N GLN A 891 21.41 -30.79 -57.91
CA GLN A 891 21.12 -32.18 -57.50
C GLN A 891 20.51 -32.27 -56.08
N MET A 892 19.57 -31.38 -55.77
CA MET A 892 18.89 -31.25 -54.48
C MET A 892 17.37 -31.52 -54.54
N GLN A 893 16.79 -31.67 -55.74
CA GLN A 893 15.35 -31.82 -55.98
C GLN A 893 14.72 -33.04 -55.29
N GLU A 894 15.47 -34.14 -55.11
CA GLU A 894 14.96 -35.33 -54.41
C GLU A 894 15.06 -35.24 -52.89
N LYS A 895 15.73 -34.19 -52.36
CA LYS A 895 16.07 -34.07 -50.93
C LYS A 895 15.37 -32.92 -50.24
N VAL A 896 15.10 -31.84 -50.97
CA VAL A 896 14.64 -30.57 -50.40
C VAL A 896 13.63 -29.94 -51.34
N ASP A 897 12.50 -29.55 -50.76
CA ASP A 897 11.48 -28.72 -51.40
C ASP A 897 11.48 -27.34 -50.75
N ILE A 898 11.01 -26.31 -51.47
CA ILE A 898 10.82 -24.96 -50.92
C ILE A 898 9.33 -24.64 -50.93
N VAL A 899 8.75 -24.44 -49.74
CA VAL A 899 7.33 -24.12 -49.55
C VAL A 899 7.20 -22.85 -48.70
N ASP A 900 6.44 -21.87 -49.17
CA ASP A 900 6.27 -20.55 -48.53
C ASP A 900 7.61 -19.87 -48.17
N GLY A 901 8.59 -19.99 -49.07
CA GLY A 901 9.94 -19.46 -48.89
C GLY A 901 10.76 -20.16 -47.79
N LYS A 902 10.42 -21.40 -47.43
CA LYS A 902 11.15 -22.21 -46.44
C LYS A 902 11.60 -23.53 -47.04
N PHE A 903 12.83 -23.94 -46.75
CA PHE A 903 13.31 -25.29 -47.03
C PHE A 903 12.54 -26.33 -46.19
N SER A 904 12.16 -27.44 -46.81
CA SER A 904 11.49 -28.57 -46.14
C SER A 904 12.36 -29.14 -45.02
N THR A 905 13.67 -29.25 -45.25
CA THR A 905 14.69 -29.61 -44.27
C THR A 905 16.00 -28.84 -44.48
N ILE A 906 16.76 -28.68 -43.40
CA ILE A 906 18.16 -28.21 -43.42
C ILE A 906 19.11 -29.23 -42.77
N ASP A 907 18.59 -30.37 -42.33
CA ASP A 907 19.35 -31.48 -41.74
C ASP A 907 19.98 -32.30 -42.87
N LEU A 908 21.09 -31.78 -43.39
CA LEU A 908 21.75 -32.24 -44.62
C LEU A 908 23.27 -32.28 -44.40
N SER A 909 23.98 -33.02 -45.26
CA SER A 909 25.45 -33.03 -45.22
C SER A 909 26.03 -31.64 -45.52
N THR A 910 27.27 -31.35 -45.08
CA THR A 910 27.93 -30.06 -45.32
C THR A 910 27.96 -29.70 -46.80
N GLY A 911 28.29 -30.65 -47.68
CA GLY A 911 28.28 -30.46 -49.12
C GLY A 911 26.89 -30.09 -49.67
N GLN A 912 25.83 -30.77 -49.21
CA GLN A 912 24.44 -30.46 -49.60
C GLN A 912 23.98 -29.09 -49.08
N ARG A 913 24.35 -28.73 -47.84
CA ARG A 913 24.07 -27.39 -47.30
C ARG A 913 24.80 -26.31 -48.09
N LYS A 914 26.05 -26.54 -48.53
CA LYS A 914 26.81 -25.64 -49.41
C LYS A 914 26.15 -25.50 -50.79
N ARG A 915 25.56 -26.57 -51.34
CA ARG A 915 24.75 -26.52 -52.57
C ARG A 915 23.48 -25.66 -52.37
N LEU A 916 22.77 -25.80 -51.26
CA LEU A 916 21.64 -24.91 -50.97
C LEU A 916 22.05 -23.44 -50.75
N ALA A 917 23.20 -23.19 -50.12
CA ALA A 917 23.74 -21.83 -50.00
C ALA A 917 24.08 -21.25 -51.39
N LEU A 918 24.62 -22.06 -52.30
CA LEU A 918 24.84 -21.68 -53.69
C LEU A 918 23.53 -21.41 -54.43
N LEU A 919 22.49 -22.22 -54.19
CA LEU A 919 21.14 -21.97 -54.72
C LEU A 919 20.63 -20.58 -54.32
N ILE A 920 20.83 -20.19 -53.06
CA ILE A 920 20.48 -18.84 -52.57
C ILE A 920 21.25 -17.79 -53.36
N SER A 921 22.57 -17.95 -53.56
CA SER A 921 23.37 -17.04 -54.39
C SER A 921 22.85 -16.92 -55.84
N TYR A 922 22.38 -18.04 -56.44
CA TYR A 922 21.77 -18.03 -57.78
C TYR A 922 20.41 -17.31 -57.82
N LEU A 923 19.66 -17.32 -56.71
CA LEU A 923 18.38 -16.61 -56.60
C LEU A 923 18.56 -15.11 -56.29
N GLU A 924 19.63 -14.74 -55.58
CA GLU A 924 20.01 -13.35 -55.31
C GLU A 924 20.48 -12.62 -56.59
N ASP A 925 21.14 -13.35 -57.49
CA ASP A 925 21.60 -12.86 -58.80
C ASP A 925 22.48 -11.60 -58.75
N LYS A 926 23.28 -11.43 -57.69
CA LYS A 926 24.16 -10.26 -57.52
C LYS A 926 25.37 -10.27 -58.47
N PRO A 927 25.94 -9.09 -58.83
CA PRO A 927 27.01 -8.98 -59.82
C PRO A 927 28.35 -9.58 -59.38
N PHE A 928 28.65 -9.61 -58.09
CA PHE A 928 29.87 -10.21 -57.54
C PHE A 928 29.52 -11.46 -56.73
N CYS A 929 30.22 -12.56 -56.98
CA CYS A 929 30.04 -13.83 -56.28
C CYS A 929 31.33 -14.20 -55.53
N LEU A 930 31.27 -14.37 -54.22
CA LEU A 930 32.42 -14.79 -53.40
C LEU A 930 32.21 -16.20 -52.83
N PHE A 931 33.09 -17.13 -53.18
CA PHE A 931 33.05 -18.52 -52.71
C PHE A 931 34.31 -18.84 -51.92
N ASP A 932 34.18 -18.92 -50.59
CA ASP A 932 35.31 -19.22 -49.69
C ASP A 932 35.40 -20.72 -49.41
N GLU A 933 36.39 -21.39 -50.01
CA GLU A 933 36.62 -22.84 -49.88
C GLU A 933 35.35 -23.68 -50.11
N TRP A 934 34.47 -23.21 -50.99
CA TRP A 934 33.16 -23.84 -51.22
C TRP A 934 33.30 -25.30 -51.66
N ALA A 935 34.27 -25.58 -52.54
CA ALA A 935 34.45 -26.89 -53.16
C ALA A 935 35.12 -27.95 -52.25
N ALA A 936 35.63 -27.54 -51.07
CA ALA A 936 36.35 -28.42 -50.16
C ALA A 936 35.51 -29.59 -49.61
N ASP A 937 34.22 -29.35 -49.37
CA ASP A 937 33.28 -30.35 -48.82
C ASP A 937 32.45 -31.09 -49.90
N GLN A 938 32.75 -30.85 -51.19
CA GLN A 938 32.08 -31.54 -52.28
C GLN A 938 32.81 -32.83 -52.66
N ASP A 939 32.04 -33.81 -53.14
CA ASP A 939 32.56 -34.99 -53.79
C ASP A 939 33.33 -34.62 -55.09
N PRO A 940 34.26 -35.46 -55.56
CA PRO A 940 35.10 -35.14 -56.71
C PRO A 940 34.32 -34.80 -57.99
N GLU A 941 33.18 -35.45 -58.22
CA GLU A 941 32.34 -35.23 -59.40
C GLU A 941 31.69 -33.85 -59.35
N PHE A 942 31.04 -33.51 -58.24
CA PHE A 942 30.41 -32.20 -58.08
C PHE A 942 31.44 -31.07 -57.92
N ARG A 943 32.62 -31.35 -57.37
CA ARG A 943 33.74 -30.41 -57.33
C ARG A 943 34.18 -30.03 -58.74
N LYS A 944 34.36 -31.03 -59.61
CA LYS A 944 34.70 -30.81 -61.02
C LYS A 944 33.60 -30.00 -61.70
N PHE A 945 32.34 -30.39 -61.51
CA PHE A 945 31.17 -29.66 -62.03
C PHE A 945 31.13 -28.20 -61.55
N PHE A 946 31.46 -27.94 -60.29
CA PHE A 946 31.54 -26.58 -59.76
C PHE A 946 32.58 -25.75 -60.51
N TYR A 947 33.82 -26.23 -60.62
CA TYR A 947 34.89 -25.48 -61.28
C TYR A 947 34.68 -25.34 -62.79
N GLU A 948 34.42 -26.44 -63.49
CA GLU A 948 34.37 -26.46 -64.97
C GLU A 948 33.05 -25.89 -65.51
N ASP A 949 31.92 -26.20 -64.86
CA ASP A 949 30.59 -25.85 -65.37
C ASP A 949 29.98 -24.65 -64.64
N LEU A 950 29.87 -24.67 -63.30
CA LEU A 950 29.14 -23.64 -62.55
C LEU A 950 29.87 -22.29 -62.52
N LEU A 951 31.18 -22.26 -62.25
CA LEU A 951 31.95 -21.00 -62.29
C LEU A 951 31.96 -20.40 -63.71
N SER A 952 32.16 -21.24 -64.72
CA SER A 952 32.11 -20.85 -66.13
C SER A 952 30.73 -20.33 -66.55
N GLU A 953 29.65 -20.94 -66.04
CA GLU A 953 28.28 -20.48 -66.25
C GLU A 953 28.01 -19.13 -65.58
N LEU A 954 28.44 -18.93 -64.33
CA LEU A 954 28.34 -17.63 -63.65
C LEU A 954 29.11 -16.55 -64.41
N LYS A 955 30.31 -16.86 -64.93
CA LYS A 955 31.07 -15.97 -65.81
C LYS A 955 30.29 -15.63 -67.09
N ARG A 956 29.70 -16.63 -67.77
CA ARG A 956 28.87 -16.41 -68.98
C ARG A 956 27.63 -15.55 -68.72
N ARG A 957 27.06 -15.64 -67.51
CA ARG A 957 25.97 -14.77 -67.03
C ARG A 957 26.41 -13.34 -66.70
N GLY A 958 27.69 -13.00 -66.93
CA GLY A 958 28.22 -11.67 -66.65
C GLY A 958 28.37 -11.40 -65.17
N LYS A 959 28.75 -12.40 -64.36
CA LYS A 959 29.12 -12.21 -62.96
C LYS A 959 30.64 -12.09 -62.81
N CYS A 960 31.09 -11.34 -61.82
CA CYS A 960 32.47 -11.40 -61.33
C CYS A 960 32.56 -12.49 -60.28
N VAL A 961 33.41 -13.50 -60.46
CA VAL A 961 33.49 -14.64 -59.57
C VAL A 961 34.82 -14.66 -58.85
N ILE A 962 34.77 -14.55 -57.52
CA ILE A 962 35.93 -14.57 -56.63
C ILE A 962 35.88 -15.89 -55.85
N ALA A 963 36.81 -16.79 -56.09
CA ALA A 963 36.87 -18.07 -55.38
C ALA A 963 38.17 -18.19 -54.57
N ILE A 964 38.04 -18.38 -53.25
CA ILE A 964 39.17 -18.76 -52.41
C ILE A 964 39.35 -20.27 -52.53
N THR A 965 40.50 -20.72 -53.03
CA THR A 965 40.75 -22.14 -53.29
C THR A 965 42.22 -22.51 -53.16
N HIS A 966 42.45 -23.77 -52.78
CA HIS A 966 43.75 -24.44 -52.78
C HIS A 966 43.86 -25.52 -53.86
N ASP A 967 42.83 -25.69 -54.70
CA ASP A 967 42.80 -26.71 -55.74
C ASP A 967 43.52 -26.22 -57.01
N ASP A 968 44.85 -26.37 -57.01
CA ASP A 968 45.76 -25.97 -58.08
C ASP A 968 45.43 -26.57 -59.44
N ARG A 969 44.84 -27.77 -59.46
CA ARG A 969 44.36 -28.46 -60.66
C ARG A 969 43.44 -27.60 -61.52
N TYR A 970 42.70 -26.65 -60.93
CA TYR A 970 41.73 -25.82 -61.64
C TYR A 970 42.19 -24.37 -61.85
N PHE A 971 43.43 -24.02 -61.47
CA PHE A 971 43.92 -22.64 -61.58
C PHE A 971 43.91 -22.09 -63.01
N TYR A 972 43.99 -22.96 -64.02
CA TYR A 972 43.88 -22.59 -65.43
C TYR A 972 42.50 -22.03 -65.84
N LEU A 973 41.46 -22.22 -65.01
CA LEU A 973 40.11 -21.68 -65.25
C LEU A 973 39.96 -20.24 -64.74
N ALA A 974 40.89 -19.77 -63.89
CA ALA A 974 40.89 -18.39 -63.43
C ALA A 974 41.51 -17.47 -64.49
N ASP A 975 40.93 -16.30 -64.68
CA ASP A 975 41.55 -15.24 -65.48
C ASP A 975 42.71 -14.57 -64.70
N LYS A 976 42.57 -14.53 -63.36
CA LYS A 976 43.52 -13.94 -62.43
C LYS A 976 43.70 -14.80 -61.19
N ILE A 977 44.94 -14.92 -60.72
CA ILE A 977 45.27 -15.60 -59.47
C ILE A 977 45.96 -14.60 -58.54
N ILE A 978 45.38 -14.39 -57.36
CA ILE A 978 45.95 -13.57 -56.29
C ILE A 978 46.51 -14.50 -55.22
N LYS A 979 47.83 -14.54 -55.08
CA LYS A 979 48.47 -15.30 -53.99
C LYS A 979 48.71 -14.39 -52.78
N MET A 980 48.12 -14.74 -51.64
CA MET A 980 48.31 -14.05 -50.36
C MET A 980 49.34 -14.77 -49.49
N ASN A 981 50.20 -14.00 -48.84
CA ASN A 981 51.15 -14.48 -47.84
C ASN A 981 51.22 -13.51 -46.66
N ALA A 982 51.02 -14.00 -45.43
CA ALA A 982 51.08 -13.23 -44.20
C ALA A 982 50.32 -11.87 -44.20
N GLY A 983 49.18 -11.79 -44.88
CA GLY A 983 48.36 -10.57 -44.95
C GLY A 983 48.66 -9.64 -46.14
N GLU A 984 49.70 -9.93 -46.92
CA GLU A 984 50.08 -9.17 -48.12
C GLU A 984 49.79 -9.97 -49.41
N VAL A 985 49.62 -9.27 -50.52
CA VAL A 985 49.54 -9.89 -51.85
C VAL A 985 50.96 -10.15 -52.36
N GLU A 986 51.35 -11.41 -52.45
CA GLU A 986 52.68 -11.85 -52.88
C GLU A 986 52.87 -11.63 -54.39
N TYR A 987 51.88 -12.03 -55.20
CA TYR A 987 51.81 -11.72 -56.62
C TYR A 987 50.38 -11.84 -57.16
N ILE A 988 50.15 -11.22 -58.32
CA ILE A 988 48.94 -11.34 -59.14
C ILE A 988 49.36 -11.86 -60.50
N GLU A 989 48.91 -13.06 -60.85
CA GLU A 989 49.20 -13.68 -62.14
C GLU A 989 48.01 -13.51 -63.09
N GLY A 990 48.25 -13.04 -64.31
CA GLY A 990 47.24 -12.93 -65.35
C GLY A 990 47.48 -13.91 -66.48
N LEU A 991 46.53 -14.82 -66.70
CA LEU A 991 46.59 -15.81 -67.76
C LEU A 991 46.11 -15.19 -69.08
N THR A 992 46.89 -14.27 -69.64
CA THR A 992 46.79 -13.90 -71.06
C THR A 992 48.17 -14.01 -71.70
N GLU A 993 48.25 -14.90 -72.70
CA GLU A 993 49.42 -15.37 -73.45
C GLU A 993 50.17 -16.58 -72.87
N ILE A 994 49.61 -17.78 -73.06
CA ILE A 994 50.43 -18.94 -73.40
C ILE A 994 50.32 -19.11 -74.92
N SER A 995 51.42 -18.80 -75.61
CA SER A 995 51.59 -19.08 -77.03
C SER A 995 51.87 -20.58 -77.25
N SER A 996 51.24 -21.09 -78.31
CA SER A 996 51.34 -22.42 -78.96
C SER A 996 50.91 -23.65 -78.18
#